data_AF-A0A5C8ADE4-F1
#
_entry.id   AF-A0A5C8ADE4-F1
#
_cell.length_a   1.000
_cell.length_b   1.000
_cell.length_c   1.000
_cell.angle_alpha   90.00
_cell.angle_beta   90.00
_cell.angle_gamma   90.00
#
_symmetry.space_group_name_H-M   'P 1'
#
loop_
_entity.id
_entity.type
_entity.pdbx_description
1 polymer ?
#
loop_
_entity_poly.entity_id
_entity_poly.type
_entity_poly.pdbx_seq_one_letter_code
_entity_poly.pdbx_strand_id
1 'polypeptide(L)'
;MHFWSRIFLLTFFMSSFLSFGQIKVRWINRDKEPKSVEELLTKLTEGQANDSAKVMSVYKWITGNISYDYRSYMSGQPIRHQSPELVFKRKTTTCTGYSNLMVYLLTEMGIPAYTVEGFTHDFVLGLDSTKLSSDHAWVTFSLNGKWHLADPTWDAGRIGYLMDVQITEVKKTFWQRMKKFKLKNLFRKKKKKKSKTEKTITISYKKGFISEPRTDFIFKDPDEFLKTHLPNIAHIQMKTAPISVEQYCDSSHSLGDLYYREKGTYNFNKQNDVYYQLEIPERLLYVSDSSLNYHPLNHGDKALNAHNYLAHFYGSNTKSVSTLEHFVSVADTVLMHGALAIKLNKAEFKKHKGAFTKSFGQENRNRVNQLKQLNYTRTLFNINPEVYRKGRDRLLLKEDVLLNNLESRLIQRFGFQFDSLPPLGMDTLPEAQKLVKEIENLRDSIVYYQKRENASGQTYLQQLDTLMYTNYGLMQENMRLMFEGNYLNEREFLRNDGNLIDSASCLTRLMRDSINGYLSNRKSFVLLQKMDQQIKLQEKKWALIKKNDSLVPTKNYLSYLYGLEHTLMLEEQTIIENRVAFSRELEDELKNKYKPDFTSMMEYFKVVSKIKTDRQAYLTRMLNNKYNRSIRVYTLIVANAKKWKANYVSRLKVLNTKI
;
A
#
# COMPACT_ATOMS: atom_id res chain seq x y z
N MET A 1 -22.09 11.60 6.76
CA MET A 1 -21.23 10.87 5.79
C MET A 1 -21.02 9.37 6.05
N HIS A 2 -21.80 8.69 6.91
CA HIS A 2 -21.59 7.24 7.21
C HIS A 2 -22.24 6.25 6.23
N PHE A 3 -23.12 6.70 5.33
CA PHE A 3 -23.81 5.84 4.36
C PHE A 3 -23.03 5.71 3.04
N TRP A 4 -22.36 6.79 2.61
CA TRP A 4 -21.59 6.85 1.37
C TRP A 4 -20.25 6.10 1.44
N SER A 5 -19.61 6.01 2.62
CA SER A 5 -18.37 5.24 2.80
C SER A 5 -18.55 3.72 2.71
N ARG A 6 -19.79 3.22 2.88
CA ARG A 6 -20.13 1.80 2.74
C ARG A 6 -20.57 1.44 1.31
N ILE A 7 -21.11 2.39 0.58
CA ILE A 7 -21.50 2.23 -0.84
C ILE A 7 -20.26 2.30 -1.74
N PHE A 8 -19.25 3.11 -1.39
CA PHE A 8 -17.99 3.20 -2.14
C PHE A 8 -17.19 1.89 -2.19
N LEU A 9 -17.28 1.06 -1.13
CA LEU A 9 -16.70 -0.29 -1.10
C LEU A 9 -17.43 -1.29 -2.02
N LEU A 10 -18.66 -0.99 -2.44
CA LEU A 10 -19.49 -1.83 -3.32
C LEU A 10 -19.47 -1.35 -4.78
N THR A 11 -19.36 -0.05 -5.03
CA THR A 11 -19.35 0.51 -6.39
C THR A 11 -17.97 0.48 -7.07
N PHE A 12 -16.88 0.47 -6.31
CA PHE A 12 -15.52 0.42 -6.86
C PHE A 12 -15.15 -0.95 -7.47
N PHE A 13 -15.91 -2.00 -7.16
CA PHE A 13 -15.70 -3.36 -7.70
C PHE A 13 -16.36 -3.61 -9.07
N MET A 14 -17.17 -2.69 -9.60
CA MET A 14 -18.04 -2.97 -10.76
C MET A 14 -17.72 -2.20 -12.05
N SER A 15 -16.81 -1.22 -12.05
CA SER A 15 -16.64 -0.32 -13.22
C SER A 15 -15.42 -0.59 -14.10
N SER A 16 -14.93 -1.83 -14.16
CA SER A 16 -13.81 -2.20 -15.05
C SER A 16 -14.14 -3.41 -15.91
N PHE A 17 -15.30 -3.38 -16.56
CA PHE A 17 -15.62 -4.34 -17.61
C PHE A 17 -16.43 -3.62 -18.66
N LEU A 18 -15.85 -3.39 -19.83
CA LEU A 18 -16.58 -3.39 -21.10
C LEU A 18 -15.59 -3.46 -22.27
N SER A 19 -15.89 -4.38 -23.19
CA SER A 19 -15.34 -4.58 -24.53
C SER A 19 -14.07 -5.42 -24.67
N PHE A 20 -14.23 -6.73 -24.87
CA PHE A 20 -13.50 -7.51 -25.88
C PHE A 20 -14.42 -8.60 -26.46
N GLY A 21 -14.34 -8.80 -27.79
CA GLY A 21 -15.29 -9.53 -28.62
C GLY A 21 -15.53 -11.00 -28.22
N GLN A 22 -16.80 -11.42 -28.34
CA GLN A 22 -17.26 -12.77 -27.99
C GLN A 22 -16.81 -13.80 -29.04
N ILE A 23 -15.80 -14.60 -28.69
CA ILE A 23 -15.75 -15.99 -29.14
C ILE A 23 -16.72 -16.76 -28.22
N LYS A 24 -17.72 -17.44 -28.78
CA LYS A 24 -18.70 -18.25 -28.02
C LYS A 24 -17.96 -19.34 -27.24
N VAL A 25 -17.75 -19.11 -25.93
CA VAL A 25 -17.22 -20.12 -24.99
C VAL A 25 -18.38 -20.99 -24.52
N ARG A 26 -18.25 -22.31 -24.68
CA ARG A 26 -19.23 -23.29 -24.19
C ARG A 26 -18.92 -23.61 -22.72
N TRP A 27 -19.67 -23.02 -21.79
CA TRP A 27 -19.58 -23.36 -20.37
C TRP A 27 -20.22 -24.74 -20.13
N ILE A 28 -19.48 -25.70 -19.56
CA ILE A 28 -20.05 -27.01 -19.18
C ILE A 28 -20.87 -26.82 -17.90
N ASN A 29 -22.16 -27.16 -17.96
CA ASN A 29 -23.08 -27.05 -16.83
C ASN A 29 -22.66 -28.04 -15.71
N ARG A 30 -22.72 -27.60 -14.44
CA ARG A 30 -22.20 -28.34 -13.27
C ARG A 30 -22.82 -29.74 -13.07
N ASP A 31 -24.02 -29.96 -13.60
CA ASP A 31 -24.75 -31.23 -13.50
C ASP A 31 -24.36 -32.27 -14.58
N LYS A 32 -23.42 -31.93 -15.47
CA LYS A 32 -22.87 -32.81 -16.53
C LYS A 32 -21.34 -32.78 -16.59
N GLU A 33 -20.70 -32.71 -15.41
CA GLU A 33 -19.24 -32.72 -15.34
C GLU A 33 -18.68 -34.00 -15.99
N PRO A 34 -17.66 -33.88 -16.85
CA PRO A 34 -17.02 -35.03 -17.46
C PRO A 34 -16.45 -35.95 -16.38
N LYS A 35 -16.57 -37.27 -16.59
CA LYS A 35 -16.14 -38.29 -15.61
C LYS A 35 -14.65 -38.62 -15.73
N SER A 36 -14.04 -38.28 -16.85
CA SER A 36 -12.61 -38.46 -17.11
C SER A 36 -12.01 -37.27 -17.86
N VAL A 37 -10.69 -37.23 -17.95
CA VAL A 37 -9.96 -36.18 -18.66
C VAL A 37 -10.19 -36.27 -20.18
N GLU A 38 -10.41 -37.48 -20.69
CA GLU A 38 -10.70 -37.77 -22.10
C GLU A 38 -12.12 -37.31 -22.49
N GLU A 39 -13.10 -37.53 -21.63
CA GLU A 39 -14.47 -37.02 -21.83
C GLU A 39 -14.48 -35.48 -21.79
N LEU A 40 -13.69 -34.90 -20.88
CA LEU A 40 -13.51 -33.45 -20.84
C LEU A 40 -12.95 -32.95 -22.18
N LEU A 41 -11.87 -33.57 -22.65
CA LEU A 41 -11.19 -33.15 -23.87
C LEU A 41 -12.14 -33.18 -25.07
N THR A 42 -12.86 -34.29 -25.24
CA THR A 42 -13.87 -34.45 -26.31
C THR A 42 -14.88 -33.31 -26.29
N LYS A 43 -15.43 -32.99 -25.11
CA LYS A 43 -16.41 -31.89 -24.94
C LYS A 43 -15.83 -30.51 -25.23
N LEU A 44 -14.55 -30.29 -24.91
CA LEU A 44 -13.89 -29.00 -25.13
C LEU A 44 -13.51 -28.77 -26.59
N THR A 45 -13.23 -29.85 -27.34
CA THR A 45 -12.80 -29.78 -28.74
C THR A 45 -13.95 -29.93 -29.74
N GLU A 46 -15.09 -30.49 -29.33
CA GLU A 46 -16.27 -30.65 -30.18
C GLU A 46 -16.74 -29.29 -30.76
N GLY A 47 -16.84 -29.23 -32.08
CA GLY A 47 -17.33 -28.03 -32.80
C GLY A 47 -16.36 -26.85 -32.86
N GLN A 48 -15.10 -27.02 -32.44
CA GLN A 48 -14.08 -25.96 -32.55
C GLN A 48 -13.54 -25.87 -33.98
N ALA A 49 -13.38 -24.64 -34.49
CA ALA A 49 -13.07 -24.39 -35.90
C ALA A 49 -11.62 -24.70 -36.31
N ASN A 50 -10.66 -24.58 -35.39
CA ASN A 50 -9.24 -24.82 -35.65
C ASN A 50 -8.48 -25.10 -34.34
N ASP A 51 -7.20 -25.47 -34.43
CA ASP A 51 -6.41 -25.86 -33.26
C ASP A 51 -6.22 -24.72 -32.27
N SER A 52 -6.07 -23.46 -32.72
CA SER A 52 -6.02 -22.30 -31.82
C SER A 52 -7.30 -22.18 -30.98
N ALA A 53 -8.47 -22.38 -31.58
CA ALA A 53 -9.75 -22.37 -30.86
C ALA A 53 -9.85 -23.53 -29.85
N LYS A 54 -9.33 -24.71 -30.20
CA LYS A 54 -9.27 -25.85 -29.26
C LYS A 54 -8.34 -25.57 -28.08
N VAL A 55 -7.12 -25.05 -28.32
CA VAL A 55 -6.17 -24.65 -27.27
C VAL A 55 -6.82 -23.64 -26.33
N MET A 56 -7.46 -22.60 -26.88
CA MET A 56 -8.13 -21.57 -26.09
C MET A 56 -9.29 -22.14 -25.25
N SER A 57 -10.05 -23.10 -25.78
CA SER A 57 -11.12 -23.81 -25.06
C SER A 57 -10.57 -24.57 -23.84
N VAL A 58 -9.48 -25.33 -24.04
CA VAL A 58 -8.76 -26.02 -22.96
C VAL A 58 -8.23 -25.04 -21.92
N TYR A 59 -7.56 -23.98 -22.37
CA TYR A 59 -6.96 -22.98 -21.50
C TYR A 59 -8.00 -22.32 -20.57
N LYS A 60 -9.10 -21.82 -21.16
CA LYS A 60 -10.19 -21.19 -20.40
C LYS A 60 -10.87 -22.15 -19.43
N TRP A 61 -11.00 -23.42 -19.81
CA TRP A 61 -11.52 -24.41 -18.88
C TRP A 61 -10.59 -24.58 -17.68
N ILE A 62 -9.28 -24.74 -17.91
CA ILE A 62 -8.30 -24.90 -16.83
C ILE A 62 -8.30 -23.67 -15.90
N THR A 63 -8.16 -22.46 -16.45
CA THR A 63 -8.09 -21.21 -15.66
C THR A 63 -9.39 -20.92 -14.91
N GLY A 64 -10.55 -21.32 -15.46
CA GLY A 64 -11.85 -21.12 -14.84
C GLY A 64 -12.31 -22.19 -13.86
N ASN A 65 -11.72 -23.40 -13.89
CA ASN A 65 -12.23 -24.55 -13.12
C ASN A 65 -11.23 -25.16 -12.13
N ILE A 66 -9.96 -24.76 -12.19
CA ILE A 66 -8.92 -25.23 -11.27
C ILE A 66 -8.54 -24.08 -10.34
N SER A 67 -8.33 -24.37 -9.05
CA SER A 67 -7.93 -23.40 -8.03
C SER A 67 -6.47 -23.57 -7.61
N TYR A 68 -5.75 -22.48 -7.37
CA TYR A 68 -4.38 -22.58 -6.86
C TYR A 68 -4.33 -23.11 -5.41
N ASP A 69 -3.53 -24.15 -5.17
CA ASP A 69 -3.32 -24.75 -3.85
C ASP A 69 -2.36 -23.90 -3.01
N TYR A 70 -2.88 -22.77 -2.55
CA TYR A 70 -2.17 -21.85 -1.69
C TYR A 70 -1.72 -22.50 -0.37
N ARG A 71 -2.43 -23.52 0.13
CA ARG A 71 -2.06 -24.20 1.38
C ARG A 71 -0.78 -25.02 1.20
N SER A 72 -0.70 -25.79 0.12
CA SER A 72 0.51 -26.54 -0.24
C SER A 72 1.68 -25.59 -0.49
N TYR A 73 1.45 -24.50 -1.21
CA TYR A 73 2.45 -23.45 -1.43
C TYR A 73 2.96 -22.84 -0.11
N MET A 74 2.08 -22.61 0.88
CA MET A 74 2.43 -22.05 2.19
C MET A 74 2.89 -23.06 3.24
N SER A 75 3.09 -24.33 2.87
CA SER A 75 3.47 -25.41 3.80
C SER A 75 4.98 -25.50 4.07
N GLY A 76 5.81 -24.94 3.19
CA GLY A 76 7.27 -25.14 3.19
C GLY A 76 7.71 -26.59 2.91
N GLN A 77 6.78 -27.47 2.54
CA GLN A 77 7.08 -28.84 2.12
C GLN A 77 7.47 -28.89 0.64
N PRO A 78 8.27 -29.90 0.24
CA PRO A 78 8.42 -30.27 -1.17
C PRO A 78 7.05 -30.51 -1.80
N ILE A 79 6.82 -29.90 -2.96
CA ILE A 79 5.60 -30.14 -3.75
C ILE A 79 5.78 -31.49 -4.42
N ARG A 80 4.82 -32.40 -4.19
CA ARG A 80 4.82 -33.72 -4.84
C ARG A 80 4.31 -33.59 -6.27
N HIS A 81 4.73 -34.51 -7.13
CA HIS A 81 4.20 -34.61 -8.49
C HIS A 81 2.66 -34.68 -8.48
N GLN A 82 2.02 -33.91 -9.35
CA GLN A 82 0.57 -33.81 -9.48
C GLN A 82 0.20 -34.26 -10.90
N SER A 83 -0.32 -35.49 -11.03
CA SER A 83 -0.72 -36.04 -12.34
C SER A 83 -1.96 -35.31 -12.88
N PRO A 84 -2.17 -35.29 -14.22
CA PRO A 84 -3.36 -34.68 -14.83
C PRO A 84 -4.68 -35.16 -14.23
N GLU A 85 -4.81 -36.47 -13.95
CA GLU A 85 -6.02 -37.08 -13.38
C GLU A 85 -6.24 -36.62 -11.94
N LEU A 86 -5.15 -36.50 -11.17
CA LEU A 86 -5.21 -36.00 -9.79
C LEU A 86 -5.66 -34.54 -9.77
N VAL A 87 -5.13 -33.71 -10.66
CA VAL A 87 -5.50 -32.29 -10.79
C VAL A 87 -6.96 -32.18 -11.23
N PHE A 88 -7.35 -32.93 -12.26
CA PHE A 88 -8.72 -32.97 -12.75
C PHE A 88 -9.71 -33.38 -11.67
N LYS A 89 -9.37 -34.37 -10.84
CA LYS A 89 -10.21 -34.83 -9.73
C LYS A 89 -10.28 -33.83 -8.57
N ARG A 90 -9.15 -33.24 -8.18
CA ARG A 90 -9.07 -32.34 -7.02
C ARG A 90 -9.57 -30.93 -7.32
N LYS A 91 -9.55 -30.51 -8.59
CA LYS A 91 -9.79 -29.13 -9.04
C LYS A 91 -8.92 -28.11 -8.30
N THR A 92 -7.79 -28.54 -7.73
CA THR A 92 -6.83 -27.66 -7.06
C THR A 92 -5.41 -28.16 -7.23
N THR A 93 -4.49 -27.24 -7.50
CA THR A 93 -3.11 -27.59 -7.86
C THR A 93 -2.13 -26.43 -7.73
N THR A 94 -0.83 -26.70 -7.87
CA THR A 94 0.22 -25.66 -7.98
C THR A 94 0.60 -25.44 -9.45
N CYS A 95 1.51 -24.51 -9.74
CA CYS A 95 1.94 -24.20 -11.11
C CYS A 95 2.37 -25.42 -11.93
N THR A 96 3.08 -26.37 -11.30
CA THR A 96 3.47 -27.63 -11.93
C THR A 96 2.26 -28.45 -12.37
N GLY A 97 1.22 -28.59 -11.55
CA GLY A 97 0.06 -29.40 -11.95
C GLY A 97 -0.88 -28.69 -12.91
N TYR A 98 -0.92 -27.35 -12.92
CA TYR A 98 -1.55 -26.60 -14.01
C TYR A 98 -0.89 -26.91 -15.34
N SER A 99 0.44 -26.82 -15.38
CA SER A 99 1.25 -27.08 -16.58
C SER A 99 1.11 -28.53 -17.04
N ASN A 100 1.21 -29.50 -16.12
CA ASN A 100 1.05 -30.93 -16.45
C ASN A 100 -0.32 -31.24 -17.07
N LEU A 101 -1.40 -30.70 -16.50
CA LEU A 101 -2.75 -30.94 -17.03
C LEU A 101 -2.92 -30.33 -18.42
N MET A 102 -2.44 -29.11 -18.63
CA MET A 102 -2.53 -28.45 -19.92
C MET A 102 -1.69 -29.18 -20.97
N VAL A 103 -0.43 -29.53 -20.67
CA VAL A 103 0.43 -30.31 -21.58
C VAL A 103 -0.24 -31.62 -21.97
N TYR A 104 -0.76 -32.39 -21.00
CA TYR A 104 -1.47 -33.64 -21.27
C TYR A 104 -2.64 -33.43 -22.24
N LEU A 105 -3.52 -32.46 -21.96
CA LEU A 105 -4.67 -32.19 -22.83
C LEU A 105 -4.25 -31.76 -24.24
N LEU A 106 -3.19 -30.96 -24.38
CA LEU A 106 -2.69 -30.54 -25.69
C LEU A 106 -2.06 -31.70 -26.47
N THR A 107 -1.26 -32.53 -25.81
CA THR A 107 -0.62 -33.69 -26.47
C THR A 107 -1.65 -34.71 -26.92
N GLU A 108 -2.70 -34.95 -26.12
CA GLU A 108 -3.82 -35.83 -26.49
C GLU A 108 -4.62 -35.31 -27.70
N MET A 109 -4.55 -34.01 -27.97
CA MET A 109 -5.14 -33.39 -29.17
C MET A 109 -4.21 -33.41 -30.40
N GLY A 110 -3.02 -33.98 -30.28
CA GLY A 110 -1.99 -33.94 -31.32
C GLY A 110 -1.25 -32.61 -31.43
N ILE A 111 -1.35 -31.74 -30.42
CA ILE A 111 -0.63 -30.46 -30.37
C ILE A 111 0.68 -30.67 -29.58
N PRO A 112 1.86 -30.51 -30.20
CA PRO A 112 3.13 -30.64 -29.49
C PRO A 112 3.21 -29.64 -28.34
N ALA A 113 3.43 -30.13 -27.12
CA ALA A 113 3.51 -29.29 -25.92
C ALA A 113 4.45 -29.90 -24.88
N TYR A 114 5.06 -29.05 -24.05
CA TYR A 114 5.84 -29.48 -22.89
C TYR A 114 5.87 -28.42 -21.79
N THR A 115 6.14 -28.87 -20.57
CA THR A 115 6.27 -28.01 -19.39
C THR A 115 7.62 -27.28 -19.43
N VAL A 116 7.59 -26.00 -19.12
CA VAL A 116 8.77 -25.14 -18.97
C VAL A 116 8.93 -24.79 -17.50
N GLU A 117 10.14 -24.92 -16.98
CA GLU A 117 10.50 -24.43 -15.64
C GLU A 117 11.31 -23.12 -15.77
N GLY A 118 11.20 -22.25 -14.78
CA GLY A 118 12.01 -21.04 -14.77
C GLY A 118 11.73 -20.12 -13.61
N PHE A 119 12.06 -18.85 -13.82
CA PHE A 119 12.09 -17.81 -12.80
C PHE A 119 11.00 -16.78 -13.03
N THR A 120 10.25 -16.45 -11.99
CA THR A 120 9.29 -15.34 -12.03
C THR A 120 9.76 -14.16 -11.18
N HIS A 121 9.42 -12.92 -11.55
CA HIS A 121 9.52 -11.81 -10.60
C HIS A 121 8.46 -12.03 -9.53
N ASP A 122 8.88 -12.63 -8.42
CA ASP A 122 7.99 -13.01 -7.33
C ASP A 122 7.24 -11.76 -6.83
N PHE A 123 5.91 -11.82 -6.82
CA PHE A 123 5.00 -10.79 -6.30
C PHE A 123 5.29 -10.41 -4.83
N VAL A 124 6.07 -11.22 -4.10
CA VAL A 124 6.16 -11.15 -2.65
C VAL A 124 7.54 -10.72 -2.14
N LEU A 125 8.63 -11.20 -2.73
CA LEU A 125 10.00 -10.96 -2.23
C LEU A 125 10.77 -9.90 -3.04
N GLY A 126 10.18 -9.39 -4.13
CA GLY A 126 10.82 -8.43 -5.03
C GLY A 126 11.82 -9.09 -5.99
N LEU A 127 12.62 -8.24 -6.64
CA LEU A 127 13.70 -8.67 -7.53
C LEU A 127 14.81 -9.34 -6.72
N ASP A 128 14.81 -10.68 -6.72
CA ASP A 128 15.93 -11.48 -6.23
C ASP A 128 17.04 -11.42 -7.27
N SER A 129 18.10 -10.66 -6.96
CA SER A 129 19.30 -10.49 -7.81
C SER A 129 20.07 -11.79 -8.12
N THR A 130 19.74 -12.92 -7.47
CA THR A 130 20.57 -14.13 -7.52
C THR A 130 19.86 -15.41 -7.94
N LYS A 131 18.54 -15.38 -8.18
CA LYS A 131 17.68 -16.47 -8.68
C LYS A 131 18.34 -17.87 -8.70
N LEU A 132 18.42 -18.54 -7.55
CA LEU A 132 19.29 -19.72 -7.39
C LEU A 132 18.76 -21.04 -8.00
N SER A 133 17.46 -21.10 -8.32
CA SER A 133 16.79 -22.23 -8.98
C SER A 133 15.43 -21.80 -9.51
N SER A 134 14.86 -22.57 -10.42
CA SER A 134 13.52 -22.33 -10.93
C SER A 134 12.50 -22.31 -9.79
N ASP A 135 11.56 -21.35 -9.82
CA ASP A 135 10.52 -21.16 -8.81
C ASP A 135 9.09 -21.21 -9.36
N HIS A 136 8.95 -21.41 -10.67
CA HIS A 136 7.66 -21.49 -11.35
C HIS A 136 7.69 -22.43 -12.56
N ALA A 137 6.51 -22.85 -13.01
CA ALA A 137 6.34 -23.71 -14.17
C ALA A 137 5.14 -23.25 -15.01
N TRP A 138 5.31 -23.26 -16.33
CA TRP A 138 4.29 -22.91 -17.34
C TRP A 138 4.39 -23.85 -18.55
N VAL A 139 3.68 -23.52 -19.64
CA VAL A 139 3.55 -24.37 -20.82
C VAL A 139 4.12 -23.69 -22.06
N THR A 140 4.76 -24.47 -22.91
CA THR A 140 4.97 -24.12 -24.31
C THR A 140 4.34 -25.15 -25.23
N PHE A 141 3.83 -24.70 -26.37
CA PHE A 141 3.14 -25.55 -27.35
C PHE A 141 3.35 -25.02 -28.77
N SER A 142 3.26 -25.90 -29.77
CA SER A 142 3.48 -25.56 -31.18
C SER A 142 2.18 -25.56 -31.97
N LEU A 143 1.89 -24.47 -32.68
CA LEU A 143 0.80 -24.36 -33.65
C LEU A 143 1.36 -23.91 -34.98
N ASN A 144 0.99 -24.59 -36.07
CA ASN A 144 1.41 -24.23 -37.44
C ASN A 144 2.94 -24.06 -37.57
N GLY A 145 3.72 -24.89 -36.87
CA GLY A 145 5.19 -24.83 -36.88
C GLY A 145 5.81 -23.67 -36.09
N LYS A 146 5.03 -22.98 -35.24
CA LYS A 146 5.52 -21.92 -34.36
C LYS A 146 5.25 -22.26 -32.90
N TRP A 147 6.27 -22.11 -32.06
CA TRP A 147 6.14 -22.28 -30.62
C TRP A 147 5.52 -21.05 -29.97
N HIS A 148 4.66 -21.28 -28.98
CA HIS A 148 3.93 -20.28 -28.21
C HIS A 148 4.06 -20.56 -26.70
N LEU A 149 3.87 -19.52 -25.88
CA LEU A 149 3.90 -19.59 -24.42
C LEU A 149 2.48 -19.48 -23.85
N ALA A 150 2.24 -20.19 -22.75
CA ALA A 150 1.02 -20.13 -21.96
C ALA A 150 1.31 -20.30 -20.47
N ASP A 151 0.82 -19.39 -19.62
CA ASP A 151 0.79 -19.59 -18.16
C ASP A 151 -0.64 -19.67 -17.59
N PRO A 152 -1.24 -20.87 -17.55
CA PRO A 152 -2.56 -21.05 -16.97
C PRO A 152 -2.61 -20.77 -15.46
N THR A 153 -1.48 -20.70 -14.76
CA THR A 153 -1.43 -20.41 -13.32
C THR A 153 -1.74 -18.93 -13.05
N TRP A 154 -1.05 -18.04 -13.77
CA TRP A 154 -1.21 -16.59 -13.60
C TRP A 154 -2.55 -16.10 -14.17
N ASP A 155 -3.04 -16.74 -15.23
CA ASP A 155 -4.36 -16.45 -15.76
C ASP A 155 -5.51 -17.10 -14.98
N ALA A 156 -5.28 -18.03 -14.03
CA ALA A 156 -6.36 -18.56 -13.20
C ALA A 156 -6.81 -17.58 -12.10
N GLY A 157 -5.91 -16.68 -11.68
CA GLY A 157 -6.17 -15.67 -10.67
C GLY A 157 -4.93 -15.30 -9.86
N ARG A 158 -5.14 -14.74 -8.67
CA ARG A 158 -4.07 -14.15 -7.86
C ARG A 158 -4.09 -14.58 -6.40
N ILE A 159 -2.95 -14.45 -5.72
CA ILE A 159 -2.89 -14.57 -4.26
C ILE A 159 -3.18 -13.21 -3.63
N GLY A 160 -4.33 -13.09 -2.98
CA GLY A 160 -4.77 -11.84 -2.35
C GLY A 160 -5.41 -12.08 -0.99
N TYR A 161 -5.91 -11.00 -0.37
CA TYR A 161 -6.66 -11.10 0.87
C TYR A 161 -8.15 -11.31 0.57
N LEU A 162 -8.68 -12.44 1.02
CA LEU A 162 -10.11 -12.74 1.04
C LEU A 162 -10.74 -12.12 2.28
N MET A 163 -11.85 -11.42 2.11
CA MET A 163 -12.65 -10.94 3.22
C MET A 163 -13.42 -12.13 3.83
N ASP A 164 -13.11 -12.47 5.07
CA ASP A 164 -13.84 -13.45 5.87
C ASP A 164 -14.74 -12.72 6.87
N VAL A 165 -16.05 -12.79 6.63
CA VAL A 165 -17.07 -12.15 7.46
C VAL A 165 -17.62 -13.19 8.43
N GLN A 166 -17.20 -13.10 9.69
CA GLN A 166 -17.73 -13.94 10.75
C GLN A 166 -18.83 -13.20 11.50
N ILE A 167 -20.03 -13.79 11.51
CA ILE A 167 -21.16 -13.29 12.30
C ILE A 167 -21.16 -14.07 13.61
N THR A 168 -20.70 -13.44 14.70
CA THR A 168 -20.73 -14.04 16.04
C THR A 168 -21.93 -13.50 16.82
N GLU A 169 -22.70 -14.41 17.42
CA GLU A 169 -23.78 -14.05 18.34
C GLU A 169 -23.24 -13.95 19.76
N VAL A 170 -23.02 -12.72 20.24
CA VAL A 170 -22.55 -12.47 21.60
C VAL A 170 -23.75 -12.23 22.52
N LYS A 171 -23.78 -12.89 23.68
CA LYS A 171 -24.81 -12.62 24.71
C LYS A 171 -24.64 -11.18 25.22
N LYS A 172 -25.70 -10.39 25.19
CA LYS A 172 -25.69 -9.00 25.70
C LYS A 172 -25.32 -8.99 27.18
N THR A 173 -24.39 -8.12 27.57
CA THR A 173 -24.02 -7.96 28.99
C THR A 173 -25.17 -7.38 29.79
N PHE A 174 -25.19 -7.63 31.11
CA PHE A 174 -26.23 -7.12 32.03
C PHE A 174 -26.42 -5.60 31.90
N TRP A 175 -25.32 -4.84 31.83
CA TRP A 175 -25.33 -3.38 31.67
C TRP A 175 -25.85 -2.90 30.31
N GLN A 176 -25.57 -3.61 29.21
CA GLN A 176 -26.13 -3.32 27.89
C GLN A 176 -27.65 -3.58 27.84
N ARG A 177 -28.15 -4.55 28.62
CA ARG A 177 -29.59 -4.80 28.81
C ARG A 177 -30.24 -3.68 29.63
N MET A 178 -29.54 -3.13 30.62
CA MET A 178 -30.02 -2.07 31.51
C MET A 178 -29.99 -0.66 30.90
N LYS A 179 -28.96 -0.28 30.12
CA LYS A 179 -28.85 1.07 29.51
C LYS A 179 -29.99 1.39 28.53
N LYS A 180 -30.56 0.38 27.85
CA LYS A 180 -31.74 0.54 26.98
C LYS A 180 -33.09 0.45 27.71
N PHE A 181 -33.09 0.16 29.01
CA PHE A 181 -34.30 0.05 29.83
C PHE A 181 -34.82 1.43 30.29
N LYS A 182 -33.98 2.47 30.32
CA LYS A 182 -34.32 3.78 30.90
C LYS A 182 -35.09 4.78 30.00
N LEU A 183 -35.46 4.47 28.77
CA LEU A 183 -36.07 5.47 27.87
C LEU A 183 -37.31 5.05 27.07
N LYS A 184 -37.93 3.89 27.33
CA LYS A 184 -39.12 3.44 26.58
C LYS A 184 -40.29 2.88 27.41
N ASN A 185 -40.26 3.04 28.74
CA ASN A 185 -41.40 2.64 29.57
C ASN A 185 -42.48 3.74 29.72
N LEU A 186 -42.36 4.87 29.03
CA LEU A 186 -43.35 5.95 29.13
C LEU A 186 -44.55 5.80 28.17
N PHE A 187 -44.48 5.06 27.06
CA PHE A 187 -45.65 4.89 26.16
C PHE A 187 -45.75 3.49 25.51
N ARG A 188 -46.99 2.99 25.40
CA ARG A 188 -47.44 1.58 25.37
C ARG A 188 -47.21 0.77 24.06
N LYS A 189 -47.21 -0.58 24.27
CA LYS A 189 -47.76 -1.72 23.49
C LYS A 189 -47.24 -2.06 22.06
N LYS A 190 -46.31 -3.02 22.01
CA LYS A 190 -46.45 -4.38 21.38
C LYS A 190 -45.14 -5.17 21.62
N LYS A 191 -45.21 -6.25 22.40
CA LYS A 191 -44.05 -7.09 22.74
C LYS A 191 -43.64 -7.96 21.53
N LYS A 192 -42.66 -7.53 20.73
CA LYS A 192 -41.79 -8.48 20.01
C LYS A 192 -40.79 -9.05 21.02
N LYS A 193 -40.72 -10.38 21.18
CA LYS A 193 -39.66 -11.05 21.95
C LYS A 193 -38.30 -10.60 21.39
N LYS A 194 -37.56 -9.77 22.13
CA LYS A 194 -36.26 -9.23 21.69
C LYS A 194 -35.17 -10.28 21.92
N SER A 195 -34.34 -10.52 20.90
CA SER A 195 -33.22 -11.45 20.96
C SER A 195 -32.25 -11.12 22.12
N LYS A 196 -31.84 -12.17 22.86
CA LYS A 196 -30.85 -12.14 23.95
C LYS A 196 -29.41 -12.00 23.45
N THR A 197 -29.18 -12.19 22.15
CA THR A 197 -27.89 -12.08 21.49
C THR A 197 -27.81 -10.79 20.66
N GLU A 198 -26.59 -10.28 20.49
CA GLU A 198 -26.25 -9.24 19.53
C GLU A 198 -25.34 -9.86 18.48
N LYS A 199 -25.73 -9.74 17.21
CA LYS A 199 -24.90 -10.19 16.09
C LYS A 199 -23.78 -9.18 15.92
N THR A 200 -22.57 -9.58 16.26
CA THR A 200 -21.36 -8.80 15.99
C THR A 200 -20.77 -9.31 14.68
N ILE A 201 -20.61 -8.42 13.71
CA ILE A 201 -19.95 -8.74 12.45
C ILE A 201 -18.46 -8.48 12.66
N THR A 202 -17.67 -9.54 12.68
CA THR A 202 -16.20 -9.44 12.67
C THR A 202 -15.74 -9.64 11.23
N ILE A 203 -15.15 -8.60 10.65
CA ILE A 203 -14.50 -8.69 9.34
C ILE A 203 -13.02 -9.03 9.60
N SER A 204 -12.58 -10.16 9.08
CA SER A 204 -11.17 -10.55 9.06
C SER A 204 -10.70 -10.73 7.62
N TYR A 205 -9.40 -10.62 7.39
CA TYR A 205 -8.82 -10.78 6.06
C TYR A 205 -7.88 -11.97 6.08
N LYS A 206 -8.12 -12.96 5.22
CA LYS A 206 -7.27 -14.15 5.11
C LYS A 206 -6.62 -14.18 3.74
N LYS A 207 -5.28 -14.25 3.71
CA LYS A 207 -4.56 -14.40 2.45
C LYS A 207 -4.84 -15.78 1.83
N GLY A 208 -5.17 -15.83 0.55
CA GLY A 208 -5.56 -17.03 -0.18
C GLY A 208 -5.63 -16.81 -1.68
N PHE A 209 -6.03 -17.84 -2.43
CA PHE A 209 -6.27 -17.74 -3.87
C PHE A 209 -7.62 -17.05 -4.14
N ILE A 210 -7.59 -16.04 -5.00
CA ILE A 210 -8.76 -15.36 -5.57
C ILE A 210 -8.81 -15.77 -7.03
N SER A 211 -9.87 -16.50 -7.42
CA SER A 211 -10.06 -16.88 -8.82
C SER A 211 -10.44 -15.65 -9.64
N GLU A 212 -9.63 -15.36 -10.66
CA GLU A 212 -9.83 -14.28 -11.61
C GLU A 212 -9.38 -14.77 -12.99
N PRO A 213 -10.16 -15.62 -13.67
CA PRO A 213 -9.76 -16.22 -14.93
C PRO A 213 -9.56 -15.17 -16.03
N ARG A 214 -8.41 -15.21 -16.71
CA ARG A 214 -7.99 -14.28 -17.77
C ARG A 214 -7.34 -15.03 -18.94
N THR A 215 -6.85 -14.28 -19.91
CA THR A 215 -6.13 -14.78 -21.08
C THR A 215 -4.93 -13.88 -21.40
N ASP A 216 -4.31 -13.29 -20.38
CA ASP A 216 -3.20 -12.33 -20.52
C ASP A 216 -1.86 -13.02 -20.78
N PHE A 217 -1.76 -14.32 -20.49
CA PHE A 217 -0.54 -15.12 -20.55
C PHE A 217 -0.58 -16.27 -21.57
N ILE A 218 -1.65 -16.41 -22.36
CA ILE A 218 -1.71 -17.33 -23.51
C ILE A 218 -1.51 -16.57 -24.81
N PHE A 219 -0.67 -17.09 -25.72
CA PHE A 219 -0.28 -16.40 -26.96
C PHE A 219 0.35 -15.01 -26.72
N LYS A 220 0.88 -14.77 -25.51
CA LYS A 220 1.55 -13.52 -25.18
C LYS A 220 2.82 -13.39 -26.01
N ASP A 221 3.10 -12.16 -26.43
CA ASP A 221 4.37 -11.85 -27.09
C ASP A 221 5.55 -12.24 -26.17
N PRO A 222 6.61 -12.90 -26.69
CA PRO A 222 7.73 -13.34 -25.87
C PRO A 222 8.41 -12.22 -25.08
N ASP A 223 8.52 -11.00 -25.63
CA ASP A 223 9.16 -9.88 -24.93
C ASP A 223 8.31 -9.40 -23.77
N GLU A 224 6.99 -9.37 -23.95
CA GLU A 224 6.04 -9.08 -22.87
C GLU A 224 5.96 -10.21 -21.82
N PHE A 225 6.20 -11.46 -22.23
CA PHE A 225 6.26 -12.60 -21.31
C PHE A 225 7.53 -12.56 -20.45
N LEU A 226 8.67 -12.21 -21.05
CA LEU A 226 9.98 -12.10 -20.38
C LEU A 226 10.06 -11.00 -19.33
N LYS A 227 9.15 -10.03 -19.34
CA LYS A 227 9.02 -9.05 -18.25
C LYS A 227 8.67 -9.68 -16.91
N THR A 228 8.09 -10.88 -16.89
CA THR A 228 7.69 -11.55 -15.64
C THR A 228 8.06 -13.02 -15.55
N HIS A 229 8.48 -13.65 -16.65
CA HIS A 229 8.80 -15.07 -16.74
C HIS A 229 10.07 -15.31 -17.56
N LEU A 230 11.11 -15.84 -16.92
CA LEU A 230 12.35 -16.21 -17.58
C LEU A 230 12.53 -17.73 -17.56
N PRO A 231 12.49 -18.44 -18.71
CA PRO A 231 12.77 -19.87 -18.73
C PRO A 231 14.20 -20.16 -18.26
N ASN A 232 14.40 -21.31 -17.62
CA ASN A 232 15.73 -21.76 -17.21
C ASN A 232 16.59 -22.28 -18.37
N ILE A 233 16.03 -22.31 -19.58
CA ILE A 233 16.72 -22.64 -20.82
C ILE A 233 16.53 -21.51 -21.83
N ALA A 234 17.63 -21.03 -22.41
CA ALA A 234 17.68 -19.86 -23.27
C ALA A 234 16.75 -19.92 -24.50
N HIS A 235 16.63 -21.08 -25.16
CA HIS A 235 15.89 -21.19 -26.42
C HIS A 235 14.37 -21.10 -26.27
N ILE A 236 13.87 -21.37 -25.07
CA ILE A 236 12.44 -21.31 -24.78
C ILE A 236 11.96 -19.85 -24.68
N GLN A 237 12.89 -18.87 -24.60
CA GLN A 237 12.56 -17.45 -24.63
C GLN A 237 11.94 -16.99 -25.95
N MET A 238 12.03 -17.79 -27.02
CA MET A 238 11.53 -17.43 -28.36
C MET A 238 12.17 -16.15 -28.93
N LYS A 239 13.39 -15.86 -28.50
CA LYS A 239 14.22 -14.74 -28.99
C LYS A 239 15.42 -15.27 -29.76
N THR A 240 15.80 -14.52 -30.79
CA THR A 240 17.08 -14.70 -31.50
C THR A 240 18.27 -14.32 -30.64
N ALA A 241 18.08 -13.38 -29.70
CA ALA A 241 19.05 -12.98 -28.69
C ALA A 241 18.42 -13.12 -27.29
N PRO A 242 18.60 -14.28 -26.61
CA PRO A 242 18.05 -14.49 -25.27
C PRO A 242 18.72 -13.58 -24.24
N ILE A 243 17.96 -13.15 -23.24
CA ILE A 243 18.47 -12.37 -22.11
C ILE A 243 19.03 -13.30 -21.03
N SER A 244 20.00 -12.82 -20.24
CA SER A 244 20.55 -13.57 -19.09
C SER A 244 19.70 -13.41 -17.83
N VAL A 245 19.98 -14.22 -16.80
CA VAL A 245 19.32 -14.09 -15.49
C VAL A 245 19.66 -12.76 -14.83
N GLU A 246 20.90 -12.28 -14.96
CA GLU A 246 21.33 -10.98 -14.44
C GLU A 246 20.55 -9.83 -15.09
N GLN A 247 20.37 -9.91 -16.40
CA GLN A 247 19.58 -8.95 -17.18
C GLN A 247 18.10 -8.97 -16.80
N TYR A 248 17.54 -10.17 -16.59
CA TYR A 248 16.18 -10.30 -16.08
C TYR A 248 16.03 -9.69 -14.69
N CYS A 249 17.01 -9.90 -13.80
CA CYS A 249 16.97 -9.38 -12.43
C CYS A 249 17.21 -7.87 -12.32
N ASP A 250 17.54 -7.18 -13.42
CA ASP A 250 17.67 -5.72 -13.43
C ASP A 250 16.30 -5.04 -13.41
N SER A 251 16.10 -4.16 -12.42
CA SER A 251 14.86 -3.43 -12.18
C SER A 251 14.36 -2.60 -13.37
N SER A 252 15.24 -2.11 -14.22
CA SER A 252 14.86 -1.37 -15.43
C SER A 252 14.28 -2.27 -16.53
N HIS A 253 14.67 -3.54 -16.56
CA HIS A 253 14.15 -4.49 -17.55
C HIS A 253 12.73 -4.94 -17.22
N SER A 254 12.46 -5.21 -15.94
CA SER A 254 11.10 -5.54 -15.45
C SER A 254 10.08 -4.42 -15.71
N LEU A 255 10.55 -3.18 -15.92
CA LEU A 255 9.75 -1.99 -16.22
C LEU A 255 9.57 -1.73 -17.73
N GLY A 256 10.27 -2.47 -18.59
CA GLY A 256 10.20 -2.33 -20.05
C GLY A 256 11.14 -1.27 -20.65
N ASP A 257 12.09 -0.74 -19.87
CA ASP A 257 12.92 0.40 -20.26
C ASP A 257 14.30 0.03 -20.86
N LEU A 258 14.57 -1.26 -21.11
CA LEU A 258 15.88 -1.73 -21.61
C LEU A 258 15.80 -2.64 -22.83
N TYR A 259 16.51 -2.22 -23.88
CA TYR A 259 16.86 -3.03 -25.06
C TYR A 259 18.28 -3.59 -24.90
N TYR A 260 18.42 -4.90 -24.80
CA TYR A 260 19.74 -5.54 -24.71
C TYR A 260 20.37 -5.74 -26.09
N ARG A 261 21.67 -5.48 -26.20
CA ARG A 261 22.44 -5.64 -27.44
C ARG A 261 22.54 -7.13 -27.81
N GLU A 262 22.17 -7.46 -29.05
CA GLU A 262 22.20 -8.84 -29.56
C GLU A 262 23.63 -9.43 -29.54
N LYS A 263 23.80 -10.62 -28.95
CA LYS A 263 25.01 -11.44 -29.11
C LYS A 263 24.66 -12.69 -29.91
N GLY A 264 24.64 -12.54 -31.23
CA GLY A 264 24.40 -13.62 -32.18
C GLY A 264 22.91 -13.89 -32.47
N THR A 265 22.65 -14.61 -33.55
CA THR A 265 21.30 -14.98 -34.00
C THR A 265 21.02 -16.46 -33.72
N TYR A 266 20.07 -16.72 -32.83
CA TYR A 266 19.64 -18.06 -32.42
C TYR A 266 18.35 -18.48 -33.16
N ASN A 267 18.30 -19.67 -33.77
CA ASN A 267 17.04 -20.19 -34.35
C ASN A 267 16.30 -21.04 -33.31
N PHE A 268 15.53 -20.36 -32.46
CA PHE A 268 14.84 -21.00 -31.35
C PHE A 268 13.82 -22.06 -31.77
N ASN A 269 13.14 -21.91 -32.92
CA ASN A 269 12.17 -22.90 -33.39
C ASN A 269 12.86 -24.25 -33.63
N LYS A 270 13.99 -24.25 -34.35
CA LYS A 270 14.75 -25.48 -34.61
C LYS A 270 15.22 -26.15 -33.32
N GLN A 271 15.65 -25.37 -32.33
CA GLN A 271 16.10 -25.93 -31.04
C GLN A 271 14.95 -26.42 -30.18
N ASN A 272 13.81 -25.73 -30.15
CA ASN A 272 12.60 -26.22 -29.48
C ASN A 272 12.10 -27.52 -30.13
N ASP A 273 12.16 -27.63 -31.46
CA ASP A 273 11.80 -28.85 -32.18
C ASP A 273 12.73 -30.01 -31.78
N VAL A 274 14.06 -29.79 -31.80
CA VAL A 274 15.04 -30.79 -31.35
C VAL A 274 14.82 -31.19 -29.89
N TYR A 275 14.60 -30.22 -29.01
CA TYR A 275 14.35 -30.47 -27.59
C TYR A 275 13.07 -31.29 -27.38
N TYR A 276 12.02 -31.01 -28.17
CA TYR A 276 10.78 -31.79 -28.14
C TYR A 276 10.97 -33.23 -28.65
N GLN A 277 11.92 -33.50 -29.55
CA GLN A 277 12.16 -34.89 -30.00
C GLN A 277 12.91 -35.74 -28.96
N LEU A 278 13.56 -35.14 -27.97
CA LEU A 278 14.19 -35.87 -26.88
C LEU A 278 13.15 -36.61 -26.04
N GLU A 279 13.46 -37.83 -25.61
CA GLU A 279 12.68 -38.54 -24.61
C GLU A 279 12.74 -37.82 -23.25
N ILE A 280 11.79 -38.11 -22.37
CA ILE A 280 11.69 -37.47 -21.04
C ILE A 280 13.03 -37.52 -20.27
N PRO A 281 13.74 -38.66 -20.16
CA PRO A 281 15.02 -38.71 -19.45
C PRO A 281 16.08 -37.82 -20.10
N GLU A 282 16.15 -37.80 -21.43
CA GLU A 282 17.13 -37.02 -22.17
C GLU A 282 16.90 -35.52 -22.01
N ARG A 283 15.63 -35.09 -21.97
CA ARG A 283 15.28 -33.70 -21.62
C ARG A 283 15.76 -33.32 -20.22
N LEU A 284 15.58 -34.20 -19.22
CA LEU A 284 16.07 -33.95 -17.86
C LEU A 284 17.59 -33.76 -17.85
N LEU A 285 18.33 -34.62 -18.55
CA LEU A 285 19.79 -34.49 -18.63
C LEU A 285 20.19 -33.21 -19.38
N TYR A 286 19.51 -32.88 -20.49
CA TYR A 286 19.69 -31.64 -21.24
C TYR A 286 19.51 -30.39 -20.36
N VAL A 287 18.44 -30.34 -19.55
CA VAL A 287 18.20 -29.23 -18.61
C VAL A 287 19.31 -29.19 -17.56
N SER A 288 19.72 -30.34 -17.02
CA SER A 288 20.80 -30.42 -16.04
C SER A 288 22.11 -29.86 -16.58
N ASP A 289 22.47 -30.19 -17.81
CA ASP A 289 23.72 -29.75 -18.44
C ASP A 289 23.68 -28.29 -18.88
N SER A 290 22.52 -27.82 -19.34
CA SER A 290 22.34 -26.43 -19.77
C SER A 290 22.21 -25.43 -18.61
N SER A 291 21.82 -25.91 -17.42
CA SER A 291 21.49 -25.05 -16.26
C SER A 291 22.58 -24.01 -15.93
N LEU A 292 23.85 -24.43 -15.94
CA LEU A 292 24.98 -23.54 -15.60
C LEU A 292 25.53 -22.75 -16.79
N ASN A 293 25.28 -23.20 -18.02
CA ASN A 293 25.67 -22.47 -19.23
C ASN A 293 24.87 -21.18 -19.35
N TYR A 294 23.61 -21.23 -18.93
CA TYR A 294 22.70 -20.11 -18.98
C TYR A 294 22.67 -19.30 -17.67
N HIS A 295 22.80 -19.97 -16.52
CA HIS A 295 22.85 -19.32 -15.21
C HIS A 295 23.91 -19.94 -14.30
N PRO A 296 25.08 -19.29 -14.12
CA PRO A 296 26.21 -19.87 -13.38
C PRO A 296 25.91 -20.26 -11.92
N LEU A 297 24.87 -19.70 -11.30
CA LEU A 297 24.49 -20.00 -9.91
C LEU A 297 23.38 -21.07 -9.79
N ASN A 298 22.84 -21.59 -10.91
CA ASN A 298 21.73 -22.54 -10.92
C ASN A 298 22.16 -24.00 -10.64
N HIS A 299 22.88 -24.20 -9.54
CA HIS A 299 23.23 -25.55 -9.08
C HIS A 299 22.01 -26.35 -8.62
N GLY A 300 20.92 -25.67 -8.27
CA GLY A 300 19.66 -26.28 -7.87
C GLY A 300 19.01 -27.10 -8.99
N ASP A 301 18.77 -26.47 -10.14
CA ASP A 301 18.15 -27.16 -11.29
C ASP A 301 19.09 -28.22 -11.88
N LYS A 302 20.40 -27.94 -11.90
CA LYS A 302 21.40 -28.94 -12.33
C LYS A 302 21.29 -30.23 -11.52
N ALA A 303 21.30 -30.11 -10.18
CA ALA A 303 21.21 -31.26 -9.30
C ALA A 303 19.84 -31.95 -9.36
N LEU A 304 18.75 -31.18 -9.39
CA LEU A 304 17.39 -31.72 -9.40
C LEU A 304 17.10 -32.53 -10.67
N ASN A 305 17.48 -32.01 -11.83
CA ASN A 305 17.24 -32.68 -13.10
C ASN A 305 18.13 -33.91 -13.30
N ALA A 306 19.40 -33.86 -12.88
CA ALA A 306 20.26 -35.05 -12.84
C ALA A 306 19.71 -36.14 -11.90
N HIS A 307 19.13 -35.74 -10.76
CA HIS A 307 18.47 -36.68 -9.86
C HIS A 307 17.23 -37.29 -10.51
N ASN A 308 16.39 -36.49 -11.17
CA ASN A 308 15.17 -36.97 -11.81
C ASN A 308 15.49 -37.93 -12.98
N TYR A 309 16.58 -37.69 -13.71
CA TYR A 309 17.11 -38.64 -14.70
C TYR A 309 17.40 -39.99 -14.04
N LEU A 310 18.17 -40.03 -12.95
CA LEU A 310 18.46 -41.26 -12.23
C LEU A 310 17.22 -41.92 -11.65
N ALA A 311 16.26 -41.12 -11.18
CA ALA A 311 14.99 -41.59 -10.65
C ALA A 311 14.16 -42.32 -11.71
N HIS A 312 14.22 -41.89 -12.98
CA HIS A 312 13.55 -42.54 -14.09
C HIS A 312 14.04 -43.99 -14.29
N PHE A 313 15.34 -44.23 -14.08
CA PHE A 313 15.97 -45.54 -14.18
C PHE A 313 16.11 -46.26 -12.83
N TYR A 314 15.53 -45.71 -11.75
CA TYR A 314 15.61 -46.32 -10.44
C TYR A 314 14.88 -47.66 -10.42
N GLY A 315 15.61 -48.74 -10.13
CA GLY A 315 15.13 -50.12 -10.25
C GLY A 315 15.54 -50.84 -11.53
N SER A 316 16.22 -50.16 -12.46
CA SER A 316 16.78 -50.82 -13.65
C SER A 316 17.82 -51.88 -13.28
N ASN A 317 17.63 -53.10 -13.82
CA ASN A 317 18.54 -54.24 -13.70
C ASN A 317 19.58 -54.32 -14.83
N THR A 318 19.88 -53.18 -15.48
CA THR A 318 20.89 -53.13 -16.55
C THR A 318 22.22 -53.79 -16.17
N LYS A 319 22.78 -54.59 -17.08
CA LYS A 319 24.11 -55.21 -16.95
C LYS A 319 25.17 -54.50 -17.78
N SER A 320 24.79 -53.41 -18.46
CA SER A 320 25.71 -52.61 -19.26
C SER A 320 26.67 -51.83 -18.34
N VAL A 321 27.97 -52.10 -18.48
CA VAL A 321 29.03 -51.41 -17.73
C VAL A 321 29.00 -49.92 -18.03
N SER A 322 28.96 -49.52 -19.30
CA SER A 322 28.93 -48.12 -19.72
C SER A 322 27.72 -47.35 -19.18
N THR A 323 26.55 -48.00 -19.12
CA THR A 323 25.34 -47.38 -18.55
C THR A 323 25.48 -47.18 -17.04
N LEU A 324 26.04 -48.15 -16.32
CA LEU A 324 26.27 -48.02 -14.89
C LEU A 324 27.33 -46.96 -14.57
N GLU A 325 28.41 -46.88 -15.35
CA GLU A 325 29.41 -45.82 -15.25
C GLU A 325 28.79 -44.43 -15.48
N HIS A 326 27.92 -44.31 -16.49
CA HIS A 326 27.17 -43.09 -16.73
C HIS A 326 26.28 -42.73 -15.53
N PHE A 327 25.54 -43.68 -14.96
CA PHE A 327 24.72 -43.43 -13.75
C PHE A 327 25.56 -43.00 -12.54
N VAL A 328 26.78 -43.55 -12.38
CA VAL A 328 27.71 -43.10 -11.33
C VAL A 328 28.12 -41.64 -11.56
N SER A 329 28.47 -41.27 -12.79
CA SER A 329 28.83 -39.90 -13.17
C SER A 329 27.69 -38.89 -12.95
N VAL A 330 26.47 -39.26 -13.36
CA VAL A 330 25.28 -38.43 -13.10
C VAL A 330 25.01 -38.32 -11.60
N ALA A 331 25.21 -39.40 -10.82
CA ALA A 331 25.07 -39.33 -9.37
C ALA A 331 26.11 -38.38 -8.74
N ASP A 332 27.34 -38.35 -9.23
CA ASP A 332 28.36 -37.39 -8.80
C ASP A 332 27.96 -35.94 -9.07
N THR A 333 27.33 -35.69 -10.22
CA THR A 333 26.73 -34.39 -10.55
C THR A 333 25.70 -33.97 -9.51
N VAL A 334 24.78 -34.87 -9.10
CA VAL A 334 23.78 -34.59 -8.05
C VAL A 334 24.45 -34.29 -6.72
N LEU A 335 25.48 -35.06 -6.33
CA LEU A 335 26.16 -34.89 -5.04
C LEU A 335 26.87 -33.54 -4.96
N MET A 336 27.63 -33.17 -5.99
CA MET A 336 28.38 -31.92 -6.05
C MET A 336 27.45 -30.71 -6.09
N HIS A 337 26.53 -30.67 -7.05
CA HIS A 337 25.67 -29.51 -7.25
C HIS A 337 24.57 -29.41 -6.19
N GLY A 338 24.08 -30.54 -5.65
CA GLY A 338 23.14 -30.53 -4.53
C GLY A 338 23.76 -29.93 -3.26
N ALA A 339 25.03 -30.24 -2.98
CA ALA A 339 25.76 -29.63 -1.87
C ALA A 339 25.99 -28.12 -2.07
N LEU A 340 26.35 -27.71 -3.29
CA LEU A 340 26.49 -26.28 -3.64
C LEU A 340 25.16 -25.54 -3.53
N ALA A 341 24.06 -26.13 -4.03
CA ALA A 341 22.72 -25.55 -3.95
C ALA A 341 22.28 -25.30 -2.49
N ILE A 342 22.55 -26.26 -1.58
CA ILE A 342 22.32 -26.11 -0.14
C ILE A 342 23.13 -24.93 0.43
N LYS A 343 24.43 -24.85 0.08
CA LYS A 343 25.32 -23.79 0.56
C LYS A 343 24.85 -22.41 0.11
N LEU A 344 24.53 -22.25 -1.17
CA LEU A 344 24.07 -20.99 -1.75
C LEU A 344 22.71 -20.56 -1.18
N ASN A 345 21.73 -21.47 -1.10
CA ASN A 345 20.41 -21.16 -0.53
C ASN A 345 20.51 -20.72 0.93
N LYS A 346 21.43 -21.31 1.72
CA LYS A 346 21.68 -20.89 3.10
C LYS A 346 22.30 -19.49 3.20
N ALA A 347 23.21 -19.15 2.29
CA ALA A 347 23.81 -17.82 2.23
C ALA A 347 22.75 -16.77 1.85
N GLU A 348 21.96 -17.02 0.81
CA GLU A 348 20.95 -16.07 0.33
C GLU A 348 19.80 -15.89 1.32
N PHE A 349 19.36 -16.96 1.98
CA PHE A 349 18.38 -16.87 3.06
C PHE A 349 18.85 -15.96 4.20
N LYS A 350 20.12 -16.07 4.63
CA LYS A 350 20.68 -15.19 5.67
C LYS A 350 20.71 -13.74 5.23
N LYS A 351 21.12 -13.48 3.98
CA LYS A 351 21.17 -12.14 3.39
C LYS A 351 19.78 -11.50 3.36
N HIS A 352 18.78 -12.18 2.79
CA HIS A 352 17.40 -11.68 2.76
C HIS A 352 16.80 -11.51 4.15
N LYS A 353 17.04 -12.45 5.08
CA LYS A 353 16.56 -12.33 6.46
C LYS A 353 17.15 -11.09 7.14
N GLY A 354 18.43 -10.78 6.91
CA GLY A 354 19.08 -9.56 7.40
C GLY A 354 18.44 -8.30 6.80
N ALA A 355 18.23 -8.27 5.48
CA ALA A 355 17.57 -7.15 4.80
C ALA A 355 16.14 -6.92 5.33
N PHE A 356 15.33 -7.97 5.45
CA PHE A 356 13.98 -7.89 6.01
C PHE A 356 13.97 -7.35 7.44
N THR A 357 14.91 -7.81 8.28
CA THR A 357 15.03 -7.32 9.67
C THR A 357 15.29 -5.81 9.70
N LYS A 358 16.22 -5.33 8.88
CA LYS A 358 16.55 -3.89 8.79
C LYS A 358 15.36 -3.08 8.27
N SER A 359 14.74 -3.55 7.19
CA SER A 359 13.59 -2.92 6.54
C SER A 359 12.38 -2.79 7.48
N PHE A 360 11.94 -3.91 8.05
CA PHE A 360 10.80 -3.95 8.96
C PHE A 360 11.07 -3.17 10.24
N GLY A 361 12.33 -3.11 10.69
CA GLY A 361 12.76 -2.23 11.77
C GLY A 361 12.53 -0.75 11.45
N GLN A 362 12.90 -0.31 10.24
CA GLN A 362 12.66 1.07 9.80
C GLN A 362 11.18 1.39 9.63
N GLU A 363 10.40 0.49 9.01
CA GLU A 363 8.95 0.61 8.87
C GLU A 363 8.27 0.77 10.24
N ASN A 364 8.68 -0.04 11.23
CA ASN A 364 8.15 0.06 12.58
C ASN A 364 8.50 1.38 13.27
N ARG A 365 9.73 1.89 13.11
CA ARG A 365 10.11 3.22 13.61
C ARG A 365 9.26 4.32 12.99
N ASN A 366 9.08 4.27 11.68
CA ASN A 366 8.29 5.24 10.93
C ASN A 366 6.83 5.26 11.41
N ARG A 367 6.22 4.07 11.54
CA ARG A 367 4.86 3.90 12.07
C ARG A 367 4.71 4.43 13.50
N VAL A 368 5.67 4.18 14.38
CA VAL A 368 5.66 4.70 15.76
C VAL A 368 5.75 6.22 15.78
N ASN A 369 6.61 6.81 14.95
CA ASN A 369 6.74 8.26 14.83
C ASN A 369 5.45 8.91 14.32
N GLN A 370 4.82 8.33 13.30
CA GLN A 370 3.53 8.81 12.81
C GLN A 370 2.45 8.73 13.91
N LEU A 371 2.35 7.60 14.61
CA LEU A 371 1.39 7.42 15.71
C LEU A 371 1.63 8.44 16.83
N LYS A 372 2.89 8.78 17.12
CA LYS A 372 3.23 9.82 18.11
C LYS A 372 2.66 11.17 17.71
N GLN A 373 2.84 11.60 16.45
CA GLN A 373 2.28 12.85 15.94
C GLN A 373 0.75 12.86 16.00
N LEU A 374 0.10 11.81 15.50
CA LEU A 374 -1.35 11.69 15.51
C LEU A 374 -1.93 11.66 16.93
N ASN A 375 -1.29 10.96 17.87
CA ASN A 375 -1.72 10.98 19.27
C ASN A 375 -1.60 12.37 19.90
N TYR A 376 -0.58 13.14 19.54
CA TYR A 376 -0.47 14.51 20.03
C TYR A 376 -1.56 15.41 19.42
N THR A 377 -1.81 15.30 18.11
CA THR A 377 -2.94 15.96 17.43
C THR A 377 -4.28 15.63 18.09
N ARG A 378 -4.50 14.36 18.47
CA ARG A 378 -5.70 13.94 19.22
C ARG A 378 -5.88 14.69 20.52
N THR A 379 -4.78 14.90 21.26
CA THR A 379 -4.80 15.69 22.49
C THR A 379 -5.18 17.15 22.20
N LEU A 380 -4.66 17.73 21.11
CA LEU A 380 -5.03 19.08 20.67
C LEU A 380 -6.52 19.18 20.31
N PHE A 381 -7.11 18.19 19.61
CA PHE A 381 -8.57 18.16 19.37
C PHE A 381 -9.42 18.12 20.65
N ASN A 382 -8.87 17.62 21.76
CA ASN A 382 -9.57 17.61 23.04
C ASN A 382 -9.41 18.91 23.83
N ILE A 383 -8.23 19.55 23.75
CA ILE A 383 -7.89 20.74 24.55
C ILE A 383 -8.32 22.03 23.83
N ASN A 384 -8.09 22.11 22.52
CA ASN A 384 -8.24 23.35 21.75
C ASN A 384 -9.61 24.00 21.87
N PRO A 385 -10.75 23.28 21.79
CA PRO A 385 -12.06 23.93 21.90
C PRO A 385 -12.24 24.71 23.22
N GLU A 386 -11.74 24.17 24.33
CA GLU A 386 -11.78 24.84 25.63
C GLU A 386 -10.83 26.05 25.70
N VAL A 387 -9.69 25.97 25.01
CA VAL A 387 -8.74 27.09 24.91
C VAL A 387 -9.33 28.25 24.13
N TYR A 388 -10.00 27.99 23.01
CA TYR A 388 -10.71 29.01 22.23
C TYR A 388 -11.84 29.63 23.04
N ARG A 389 -12.62 28.81 23.75
CA ARG A 389 -13.65 29.27 24.69
C ARG A 389 -13.09 30.25 25.72
N LYS A 390 -11.99 29.91 26.40
CA LYS A 390 -11.34 30.77 27.40
C LYS A 390 -10.76 32.06 26.79
N GLY A 391 -10.17 31.98 25.61
CA GLY A 391 -9.65 33.18 24.93
C GLY A 391 -10.77 34.12 24.49
N ARG A 392 -11.91 33.58 24.05
CA ARG A 392 -13.13 34.36 23.79
C ARG A 392 -13.65 35.03 25.06
N ASP A 393 -13.74 34.29 26.16
CA ASP A 393 -14.17 34.86 27.45
C ASP A 393 -13.21 35.98 27.91
N ARG A 394 -11.90 35.86 27.66
CA ARG A 394 -10.92 36.93 27.89
C ARG A 394 -11.21 38.18 27.05
N LEU A 395 -11.48 38.01 25.75
CA LEU A 395 -11.78 39.13 24.84
C LEU A 395 -13.03 39.90 25.33
N LEU A 396 -14.11 39.17 25.64
CA LEU A 396 -15.38 39.76 26.08
C LEU A 396 -15.31 40.38 27.48
N LEU A 397 -14.65 39.73 28.45
CA LEU A 397 -14.67 40.18 29.85
C LEU A 397 -13.57 41.19 30.20
N LYS A 398 -12.56 41.36 29.34
CA LYS A 398 -11.45 42.28 29.59
C LYS A 398 -11.31 43.33 28.49
N GLU A 399 -11.08 42.90 27.26
CA GLU A 399 -10.71 43.83 26.18
C GLU A 399 -11.92 44.67 25.76
N ASP A 400 -13.08 44.04 25.57
CA ASP A 400 -14.34 44.71 25.23
C ASP A 400 -14.85 45.63 26.37
N VAL A 401 -14.82 45.16 27.62
CA VAL A 401 -15.18 45.98 28.80
C VAL A 401 -14.28 47.21 28.92
N LEU A 402 -12.97 47.09 28.64
CA LEU A 402 -12.05 48.22 28.67
C LEU A 402 -12.37 49.24 27.57
N LEU A 403 -12.71 48.79 26.36
CA LEU A 403 -13.14 49.68 25.27
C LEU A 403 -14.46 50.39 25.60
N ASN A 404 -15.46 49.66 26.13
CA ASN A 404 -16.74 50.26 26.53
C ASN A 404 -16.56 51.30 27.66
N ASN A 405 -15.63 51.06 28.60
CA ASN A 405 -15.28 52.04 29.64
C ASN A 405 -14.57 53.26 29.07
N LEU A 406 -13.68 53.08 28.10
CA LEU A 406 -13.03 54.17 27.38
C LEU A 406 -14.09 55.04 26.68
N GLU A 407 -15.03 54.43 25.96
CA GLU A 407 -16.09 55.11 25.22
C GLU A 407 -17.03 55.87 26.16
N SER A 408 -17.45 55.23 27.26
CA SER A 408 -18.31 55.85 28.27
C SER A 408 -17.68 57.13 28.85
N ARG A 409 -16.36 57.15 29.06
CA ARG A 409 -15.66 58.36 29.53
C ARG A 409 -15.64 59.46 28.48
N LEU A 410 -15.50 59.12 27.20
CA LEU A 410 -15.57 60.09 26.10
C LEU A 410 -16.94 60.78 26.08
N ILE A 411 -18.01 59.98 26.15
CA ILE A 411 -19.39 60.46 26.17
C ILE A 411 -19.64 61.35 27.38
N GLN A 412 -19.22 60.93 28.59
CA GLN A 412 -19.37 61.75 29.80
C GLN A 412 -18.64 63.09 29.70
N ARG A 413 -17.49 63.11 29.02
CA ARG A 413 -16.62 64.29 28.97
C ARG A 413 -17.07 65.33 27.94
N PHE A 414 -17.54 64.90 26.78
CA PHE A 414 -17.90 65.79 25.68
C PHE A 414 -19.41 65.94 25.48
N GLY A 415 -20.21 65.01 26.03
CA GLY A 415 -21.67 65.01 25.92
C GLY A 415 -22.22 64.50 24.58
N PHE A 416 -21.35 64.04 23.68
CA PHE A 416 -21.71 63.51 22.36
C PHE A 416 -20.63 62.52 21.85
N GLN A 417 -20.98 61.68 20.88
CA GLN A 417 -20.05 60.81 20.14
C GLN A 417 -19.45 61.57 18.94
N PHE A 418 -18.23 61.24 18.55
CA PHE A 418 -17.57 61.85 17.39
C PHE A 418 -17.97 61.12 16.10
N ASP A 419 -18.82 61.76 15.28
CA ASP A 419 -19.20 61.24 13.95
C ASP A 419 -18.08 61.36 12.91
N SER A 420 -17.21 62.34 13.08
CA SER A 420 -16.01 62.56 12.25
C SER A 420 -14.90 63.14 13.11
N LEU A 421 -13.64 63.00 12.64
CA LEU A 421 -12.49 63.54 13.36
C LEU A 421 -12.63 65.07 13.46
N PRO A 422 -12.73 65.64 14.67
CA PRO A 422 -12.83 67.09 14.83
C PRO A 422 -11.59 67.78 14.24
N PRO A 423 -11.68 69.03 13.73
CA PRO A 423 -10.50 69.76 13.29
C PRO A 423 -9.61 70.12 14.49
N LEU A 424 -8.28 70.04 14.31
CA LEU A 424 -7.31 70.35 15.36
C LEU A 424 -7.42 71.81 15.83
N GLY A 425 -7.63 72.74 14.89
CA GLY A 425 -7.90 74.17 15.19
C GLY A 425 -6.76 74.90 15.90
N MET A 426 -5.53 74.39 15.82
CA MET A 426 -4.34 74.86 16.53
C MET A 426 -3.08 74.86 15.64
N ASP A 427 -3.26 74.94 14.32
CA ASP A 427 -2.18 74.68 13.35
C ASP A 427 -1.02 75.69 13.42
N THR A 428 -1.16 76.75 14.23
CA THR A 428 -0.18 77.82 14.43
C THR A 428 0.63 77.70 15.74
N LEU A 429 0.35 76.74 16.63
CA LEU A 429 1.03 76.56 17.92
C LEU A 429 2.09 75.42 17.88
N PRO A 430 3.40 75.71 17.93
CA PRO A 430 4.46 74.69 17.82
C PRO A 430 4.41 73.59 18.89
N GLU A 431 4.07 73.95 20.13
CA GLU A 431 3.95 73.01 21.25
C GLU A 431 2.77 72.04 21.05
N ALA A 432 1.66 72.53 20.48
CA ALA A 432 0.50 71.71 20.14
C ALA A 432 0.87 70.69 19.05
N GLN A 433 1.55 71.14 17.98
CA GLN A 433 1.97 70.28 16.88
C GLN A 433 2.91 69.16 17.34
N LYS A 434 3.86 69.46 18.24
CA LYS A 434 4.78 68.45 18.77
C LYS A 434 4.06 67.37 19.57
N LEU A 435 3.14 67.76 20.46
CA LEU A 435 2.37 66.82 21.28
C LEU A 435 1.39 66.00 20.44
N VAL A 436 0.73 66.61 19.45
CA VAL A 436 -0.11 65.90 18.49
C VAL A 436 0.72 64.85 17.74
N LYS A 437 1.93 65.20 17.28
CA LYS A 437 2.77 64.28 16.51
C LYS A 437 3.12 63.00 17.27
N GLU A 438 3.31 63.08 18.59
CA GLU A 438 3.52 61.90 19.45
C GLU A 438 2.32 60.95 19.42
N ILE A 439 1.11 61.49 19.46
CA ILE A 439 -0.14 60.72 19.38
C ILE A 439 -0.36 60.16 17.97
N GLU A 440 -0.07 60.95 16.93
CA GLU A 440 -0.16 60.49 15.55
C GLU A 440 0.79 59.33 15.24
N ASN A 441 2.01 59.34 15.79
CA ASN A 441 2.95 58.24 15.62
C ASN A 441 2.43 56.94 16.28
N LEU A 442 1.76 57.05 17.43
CA LEU A 442 1.07 55.93 18.07
C LEU A 442 -0.10 55.45 17.22
N ARG A 443 -0.93 56.37 16.71
CA ARG A 443 -2.03 56.07 15.77
C ARG A 443 -1.51 55.27 14.58
N ASP A 444 -0.46 55.73 13.91
CA ASP A 444 0.07 55.07 12.71
C ASP A 444 0.56 53.65 13.02
N SER A 445 1.17 53.46 14.21
CA SER A 445 1.57 52.14 14.70
C SER A 445 0.36 51.24 14.99
N ILE A 446 -0.69 51.77 15.63
CA ILE A 446 -1.93 51.04 15.93
C ILE A 446 -2.59 50.60 14.62
N VAL A 447 -2.81 51.54 13.68
CA VAL A 447 -3.40 51.26 12.36
C VAL A 447 -2.61 50.20 11.61
N TYR A 448 -1.28 50.25 11.66
CA TYR A 448 -0.44 49.22 11.06
C TYR A 448 -0.74 47.82 11.62
N TYR A 449 -0.85 47.69 12.95
CA TYR A 449 -1.15 46.40 13.58
C TYR A 449 -2.60 45.97 13.34
N GLN A 450 -3.58 46.88 13.39
CA GLN A 450 -4.98 46.59 13.09
C GLN A 450 -5.15 46.07 11.65
N LYS A 451 -4.51 46.72 10.68
CA LYS A 451 -4.48 46.24 9.28
C LYS A 451 -3.89 44.83 9.16
N ARG A 452 -2.83 44.52 9.92
CA ARG A 452 -2.25 43.16 9.94
C ARG A 452 -3.18 42.11 10.54
N GLU A 453 -3.96 42.48 11.56
CA GLU A 453 -4.95 41.58 12.15
C GLU A 453 -6.12 41.33 11.20
N ASN A 454 -6.63 42.36 10.54
CA ASN A 454 -7.67 42.24 9.51
C ASN A 454 -7.19 41.50 8.24
N ALA A 455 -5.91 41.65 7.87
CA ALA A 455 -5.31 40.93 6.75
C ALA A 455 -4.99 39.45 7.07
N SER A 456 -5.10 39.03 8.34
CA SER A 456 -4.96 37.61 8.70
C SER A 456 -6.21 36.85 8.27
N GLY A 457 -6.23 36.46 6.99
CA GLY A 457 -7.36 35.78 6.37
C GLY A 457 -7.63 34.41 7.00
N GLN A 458 -8.90 34.03 7.00
CA GLN A 458 -9.37 32.70 7.37
C GLN A 458 -8.78 31.62 6.43
N THR A 459 -7.63 31.08 6.80
CA THR A 459 -6.98 29.94 6.09
C THR A 459 -6.89 28.69 6.94
N TYR A 460 -7.13 28.79 8.26
CA TYR A 460 -6.89 27.67 9.18
C TYR A 460 -7.80 26.47 8.91
N LEU A 461 -9.11 26.67 8.81
CA LEU A 461 -10.06 25.56 8.60
C LEU A 461 -9.80 24.90 7.23
N GLN A 462 -9.50 25.67 6.19
CA GLN A 462 -9.12 25.15 4.87
C GLN A 462 -7.82 24.34 4.91
N GLN A 463 -6.79 24.83 5.61
CA GLN A 463 -5.53 24.12 5.79
C GLN A 463 -5.72 22.85 6.62
N LEU A 464 -6.56 22.89 7.65
CA LEU A 464 -6.88 21.76 8.51
C LEU A 464 -7.58 20.67 7.70
N ASP A 465 -8.60 21.05 6.92
CA ASP A 465 -9.33 20.18 6.01
C ASP A 465 -8.38 19.53 5.00
N THR A 466 -7.55 20.34 4.32
CA THR A 466 -6.54 19.87 3.36
C THR A 466 -5.58 18.85 3.97
N LEU A 467 -5.02 19.15 5.15
CA LEU A 467 -4.07 18.26 5.82
C LEU A 467 -4.74 16.97 6.31
N MET A 468 -6.00 17.03 6.76
CA MET A 468 -6.75 15.83 7.12
C MET A 468 -7.01 14.93 5.91
N TYR A 469 -7.47 15.51 4.79
CA TYR A 469 -7.66 14.78 3.55
C TYR A 469 -6.34 14.20 3.02
N THR A 470 -5.25 14.95 3.08
CA THR A 470 -3.92 14.48 2.66
C THR A 470 -3.45 13.30 3.50
N ASN A 471 -3.58 13.38 4.84
CA ASN A 471 -3.23 12.26 5.72
C ASN A 471 -4.05 11.01 5.38
N TYR A 472 -5.37 11.17 5.22
CA TYR A 472 -6.26 10.06 4.88
C TYR A 472 -5.94 9.45 3.51
N GLY A 473 -5.76 10.29 2.48
CA GLY A 473 -5.43 9.87 1.12
C GLY A 473 -4.09 9.13 1.03
N LEU A 474 -3.05 9.62 1.72
CA LEU A 474 -1.77 8.91 1.79
C LEU A 474 -1.89 7.54 2.47
N MET A 475 -2.74 7.40 3.50
CA MET A 475 -2.99 6.11 4.14
C MET A 475 -3.72 5.16 3.20
N GLN A 476 -4.68 5.68 2.42
CA GLN A 476 -5.41 4.90 1.41
C GLN A 476 -4.48 4.42 0.30
N GLU A 477 -3.61 5.28 -0.19
CA GLU A 477 -2.64 4.94 -1.22
C GLU A 477 -1.65 3.88 -0.70
N ASN A 478 -1.14 4.03 0.52
CA ASN A 478 -0.28 3.03 1.14
C ASN A 478 -0.99 1.67 1.26
N MET A 479 -2.27 1.68 1.65
CA MET A 479 -3.10 0.48 1.70
C MET A 479 -3.25 -0.15 0.32
N ARG A 480 -3.61 0.64 -0.70
CA ARG A 480 -3.81 0.20 -2.09
C ARG A 480 -2.55 -0.49 -2.65
N LEU A 481 -1.39 0.14 -2.49
CA LEU A 481 -0.10 -0.42 -2.93
C LEU A 481 0.21 -1.77 -2.26
N MET A 482 -0.15 -1.95 -0.98
CA MET A 482 -0.04 -3.25 -0.29
C MET A 482 -0.97 -4.33 -0.83
N PHE A 483 -2.16 -3.97 -1.32
CA PHE A 483 -3.14 -4.95 -1.82
C PHE A 483 -2.93 -5.33 -3.27
N GLU A 484 -2.57 -4.38 -4.12
CA GLU A 484 -2.35 -4.64 -5.55
C GLU A 484 -1.03 -5.37 -5.82
N GLY A 485 -0.15 -5.47 -4.83
CA GLY A 485 1.19 -6.03 -5.01
C GLY A 485 2.12 -5.12 -5.82
N ASN A 486 1.70 -3.88 -6.09
CA ASN A 486 2.45 -2.86 -6.80
C ASN A 486 3.54 -2.24 -5.90
N TYR A 487 4.53 -3.04 -5.52
CA TYR A 487 5.78 -2.54 -4.97
C TYR A 487 6.93 -2.93 -5.88
N LEU A 488 7.51 -1.93 -6.55
CA LEU A 488 8.68 -2.14 -7.39
C LEU A 488 9.94 -2.32 -6.55
N ASN A 489 9.98 -1.85 -5.28
CA ASN A 489 11.01 -2.16 -4.28
C ASN A 489 10.75 -1.51 -2.89
N GLU A 490 11.56 -1.89 -1.90
CA GLU A 490 11.57 -1.36 -0.52
C GLU A 490 11.66 0.18 -0.40
N ARG A 491 12.35 0.83 -1.35
CA ARG A 491 12.62 2.28 -1.29
C ARG A 491 11.32 3.09 -1.42
N GLU A 492 10.43 2.69 -2.32
CA GLU A 492 9.14 3.36 -2.51
C GLU A 492 8.26 3.25 -1.27
N PHE A 493 8.28 2.08 -0.64
CA PHE A 493 7.56 1.84 0.61
C PHE A 493 8.03 2.80 1.71
N LEU A 494 9.34 2.89 1.91
CA LEU A 494 9.94 3.78 2.90
C LEU A 494 9.69 5.26 2.59
N ARG A 495 9.67 5.65 1.31
CA ARG A 495 9.30 7.01 0.87
C ARG A 495 7.87 7.35 1.25
N ASN A 496 6.92 6.45 0.98
CA ASN A 496 5.51 6.66 1.33
C ASN A 496 5.31 6.77 2.84
N ASP A 497 6.06 6.00 3.63
CA ASP A 497 6.05 6.11 5.08
C ASP A 497 6.64 7.43 5.59
N GLY A 498 7.66 7.97 4.92
CA GLY A 498 8.17 9.31 5.17
C GLY A 498 7.09 10.38 4.96
N ASN A 499 6.43 10.37 3.81
CA ASN A 499 5.36 11.32 3.48
C ASN A 499 4.21 11.29 4.52
N LEU A 500 3.87 10.10 5.01
CA LEU A 500 2.86 9.91 6.06
C LEU A 500 3.25 10.56 7.39
N ILE A 501 4.53 10.49 7.77
CA ILE A 501 5.06 11.14 8.99
C ILE A 501 5.04 12.66 8.81
N ASP A 502 5.53 13.16 7.68
CA ASP A 502 5.63 14.59 7.41
C ASP A 502 4.26 15.25 7.39
N SER A 503 3.28 14.60 6.74
CA SER A 503 1.88 15.05 6.71
C SER A 503 1.25 15.06 8.11
N ALA A 504 1.49 14.03 8.91
CA ALA A 504 1.01 13.99 10.30
C ALA A 504 1.65 15.10 11.15
N SER A 505 2.96 15.35 10.98
CA SER A 505 3.68 16.41 11.68
C SER A 505 3.19 17.81 11.27
N CYS A 506 2.87 18.02 10.00
CA CYS A 506 2.30 19.28 9.52
C CYS A 506 0.94 19.55 10.16
N LEU A 507 0.08 18.53 10.24
CA LEU A 507 -1.21 18.61 10.91
C LEU A 507 -1.06 18.96 12.40
N THR A 508 -0.14 18.30 13.10
CA THR A 508 0.18 18.61 14.50
C THR A 508 0.65 20.04 14.67
N ARG A 509 1.55 20.52 13.80
CA ARG A 509 2.09 21.89 13.83
C ARG A 509 0.99 22.92 13.61
N LEU A 510 0.14 22.74 12.60
CA LEU A 510 -0.99 23.64 12.33
C LEU A 510 -1.90 23.78 13.56
N MET A 511 -2.26 22.65 14.17
CA MET A 511 -3.12 22.60 15.37
C MET A 511 -2.47 23.27 16.59
N ARG A 512 -1.14 23.25 16.69
CA ARG A 512 -0.39 23.86 17.79
C ARG A 512 -0.20 25.36 17.59
N ASP A 513 0.25 25.78 16.41
CA ASP A 513 0.61 27.17 16.14
C ASP A 513 -0.61 28.08 16.15
N SER A 514 -1.76 27.56 15.74
CA SER A 514 -3.02 28.32 15.75
C SER A 514 -3.50 28.66 17.16
N ILE A 515 -3.21 27.81 18.15
CA ILE A 515 -3.44 28.11 19.56
C ILE A 515 -2.56 29.27 20.00
N ASN A 516 -1.27 29.22 19.66
CA ASN A 516 -0.31 30.26 20.04
C ASN A 516 -0.68 31.60 19.38
N GLY A 517 -1.12 31.57 18.12
CA GLY A 517 -1.61 32.74 17.40
C GLY A 517 -2.80 33.39 18.10
N TYR A 518 -3.84 32.62 18.41
CA TYR A 518 -5.05 33.14 19.05
C TYR A 518 -4.82 33.64 20.49
N LEU A 519 -3.99 32.93 21.27
CA LEU A 519 -3.73 33.29 22.67
C LEU A 519 -2.80 34.49 22.84
N SER A 520 -2.03 34.85 21.81
CA SER A 520 -1.06 35.96 21.88
C SER A 520 -1.72 37.30 22.21
N ASN A 521 -1.00 38.16 22.95
CA ASN A 521 -1.45 39.53 23.22
C ASN A 521 -1.41 40.37 21.94
N ARG A 522 -2.49 41.12 21.68
CA ARG A 522 -2.61 41.98 20.51
C ARG A 522 -1.78 43.25 20.66
N LYS A 523 -0.90 43.50 19.69
CA LYS A 523 -0.04 44.68 19.71
C LYS A 523 -0.84 45.97 19.51
N SER A 524 -1.87 45.96 18.67
CA SER A 524 -2.77 47.11 18.48
C SER A 524 -3.45 47.50 19.79
N PHE A 525 -4.07 46.54 20.48
CA PHE A 525 -4.74 46.76 21.77
C PHE A 525 -3.79 47.33 22.84
N VAL A 526 -2.58 46.76 22.98
CA VAL A 526 -1.58 47.27 23.95
C VAL A 526 -1.12 48.70 23.60
N LEU A 527 -0.97 49.02 22.32
CA LEU A 527 -0.61 50.37 21.88
C LEU A 527 -1.76 51.36 22.07
N LEU A 528 -3.01 50.93 21.89
CA LEU A 528 -4.19 51.73 22.16
C LEU A 528 -4.30 52.09 23.65
N GLN A 529 -4.04 51.15 24.55
CA GLN A 529 -3.94 51.43 25.99
C GLN A 529 -2.82 52.43 26.32
N LYS A 530 -1.69 52.36 25.61
CA LYS A 530 -0.61 53.34 25.76
C LYS A 530 -1.03 54.73 25.24
N MET A 531 -1.79 54.79 24.16
CA MET A 531 -2.33 56.04 23.61
C MET A 531 -3.27 56.71 24.61
N ASP A 532 -4.21 55.99 25.24
CA ASP A 532 -5.08 56.51 26.33
C ASP A 532 -4.26 57.13 27.47
N GLN A 533 -3.19 56.44 27.89
CA GLN A 533 -2.30 56.95 28.93
C GLN A 533 -1.59 58.24 28.50
N GLN A 534 -1.12 58.31 27.25
CA GLN A 534 -0.47 59.51 26.73
C GLN A 534 -1.45 60.68 26.59
N ILE A 535 -2.67 60.45 26.10
CA ILE A 535 -3.69 61.49 25.99
C ILE A 535 -4.01 62.08 27.37
N LYS A 536 -4.14 61.25 28.42
CA LYS A 536 -4.33 61.74 29.81
C LYS A 536 -3.15 62.56 30.35
N LEU A 537 -1.93 62.19 29.97
CA LEU A 537 -0.75 62.96 30.35
C LEU A 537 -0.71 64.30 29.62
N GLN A 538 -1.04 64.30 28.32
CA GLN A 538 -1.13 65.51 27.51
C GLN A 538 -2.24 66.42 28.02
N GLU A 539 -3.39 65.88 28.43
CA GLU A 539 -4.47 66.63 29.05
C GLU A 539 -4.02 67.39 30.31
N LYS A 540 -3.29 66.73 31.22
CA LYS A 540 -2.73 67.39 32.42
C LYS A 540 -1.75 68.50 32.05
N LYS A 541 -0.88 68.26 31.06
CA LYS A 541 0.05 69.29 30.54
C LYS A 541 -0.72 70.46 29.94
N TRP A 542 -1.78 70.19 29.17
CA TRP A 542 -2.60 71.20 28.51
C TRP A 542 -3.41 72.03 29.50
N ALA A 543 -3.89 71.42 30.59
CA ALA A 543 -4.53 72.14 31.69
C ALA A 543 -3.58 73.14 32.38
N LEU A 544 -2.29 72.81 32.50
CA LEU A 544 -1.26 73.73 33.00
C LEU A 544 -0.99 74.87 32.01
N ILE A 545 -0.93 74.58 30.71
CA ILE A 545 -0.76 75.60 29.66
C ILE A 545 -1.95 76.56 29.66
N LYS A 546 -3.18 76.06 29.73
CA LYS A 546 -4.41 76.86 29.84
C LYS A 546 -4.43 77.79 31.06
N LYS A 547 -3.79 77.37 32.16
CA LYS A 547 -3.66 78.22 33.36
C LYS A 547 -2.78 79.44 33.11
N ASN A 548 -1.80 79.32 32.21
CA ASN A 548 -0.86 80.38 31.86
C ASN A 548 -1.32 81.22 30.65
N ASP A 549 -2.11 80.65 29.74
CA ASP A 549 -2.72 81.32 28.59
C ASP A 549 -4.19 80.89 28.42
N SER A 550 -5.11 81.80 28.75
CA SER A 550 -6.55 81.54 28.76
C SER A 550 -7.19 81.46 27.38
N LEU A 551 -6.50 81.93 26.32
CA LEU A 551 -7.02 81.97 24.94
C LEU A 551 -6.73 80.67 24.17
N VAL A 552 -5.95 79.75 24.74
CA VAL A 552 -5.62 78.46 24.09
C VAL A 552 -6.87 77.60 23.89
N PRO A 553 -7.20 77.19 22.65
CA PRO A 553 -8.45 76.49 22.31
C PRO A 553 -8.46 75.01 22.75
N THR A 554 -8.44 74.81 24.07
CA THR A 554 -8.32 73.52 24.77
C THR A 554 -9.39 72.51 24.36
N LYS A 555 -10.61 72.98 24.07
CA LYS A 555 -11.72 72.12 23.66
C LYS A 555 -11.40 71.44 22.32
N ASN A 556 -10.94 72.21 21.33
CA ASN A 556 -10.61 71.71 20.00
C ASN A 556 -9.48 70.67 20.04
N TYR A 557 -8.40 70.97 20.77
CA TYR A 557 -7.26 70.06 20.93
C TYR A 557 -7.65 68.73 21.60
N LEU A 558 -8.36 68.78 22.73
CA LEU A 558 -8.80 67.56 23.39
C LEU A 558 -9.83 66.79 22.53
N SER A 559 -10.76 67.49 21.87
CA SER A 559 -11.70 66.86 20.94
C SER A 559 -11.00 66.16 19.77
N TYR A 560 -9.92 66.74 19.23
CA TYR A 560 -9.11 66.10 18.19
C TYR A 560 -8.42 64.82 18.68
N LEU A 561 -7.72 64.88 19.81
CA LEU A 561 -6.99 63.72 20.36
C LEU A 561 -7.93 62.56 20.73
N TYR A 562 -9.03 62.87 21.39
CA TYR A 562 -10.03 61.88 21.77
C TYR A 562 -10.84 61.40 20.55
N GLY A 563 -11.03 62.22 19.53
CA GLY A 563 -11.59 61.81 18.24
C GLY A 563 -10.70 60.77 17.53
N LEU A 564 -9.38 60.99 17.52
CA LEU A 564 -8.41 60.01 16.99
C LEU A 564 -8.48 58.68 17.76
N GLU A 565 -8.50 58.74 19.09
CA GLU A 565 -8.63 57.55 19.94
C GLU A 565 -9.93 56.80 19.67
N HIS A 566 -11.06 57.52 19.58
CA HIS A 566 -12.37 56.96 19.29
C HIS A 566 -12.39 56.18 17.96
N THR A 567 -11.84 56.73 16.89
CA THR A 567 -11.76 56.03 15.60
C THR A 567 -10.96 54.72 15.69
N LEU A 568 -9.84 54.72 16.40
CA LEU A 568 -9.02 53.52 16.58
C LEU A 568 -9.70 52.48 17.48
N MET A 569 -10.46 52.93 18.48
CA MET A 569 -11.24 52.05 19.35
C MET A 569 -12.34 51.31 18.60
N LEU A 570 -13.10 52.01 17.74
CA LEU A 570 -14.17 51.39 16.93
C LEU A 570 -13.60 50.28 16.04
N GLU A 571 -12.46 50.53 15.39
CA GLU A 571 -11.77 49.52 14.59
C GLU A 571 -11.31 48.32 15.44
N GLU A 572 -10.79 48.58 16.65
CA GLU A 572 -10.37 47.52 17.57
C GLU A 572 -11.56 46.68 18.06
N GLN A 573 -12.73 47.30 18.24
CA GLN A 573 -13.98 46.62 18.60
C GLN A 573 -14.44 45.69 17.47
N THR A 574 -14.43 46.15 16.21
CA THR A 574 -14.73 45.29 15.06
C THR A 574 -13.77 44.09 14.99
N ILE A 575 -12.48 44.28 15.27
CA ILE A 575 -11.50 43.17 15.34
C ILE A 575 -11.86 42.18 16.46
N ILE A 576 -12.30 42.65 17.64
CA ILE A 576 -12.76 41.79 18.74
C ILE A 576 -13.96 40.96 18.30
N GLU A 577 -14.98 41.60 17.73
CA GLU A 577 -16.20 40.94 17.27
C GLU A 577 -15.90 39.83 16.26
N ASN A 578 -15.06 40.13 15.26
CA ASN A 578 -14.60 39.16 14.26
C ASN A 578 -13.88 37.97 14.89
N ARG A 579 -13.00 38.21 15.87
CA ARG A 579 -12.30 37.13 16.60
C ARG A 579 -13.25 36.29 17.46
N VAL A 580 -14.22 36.92 18.10
CA VAL A 580 -15.25 36.22 18.91
C VAL A 580 -16.12 35.33 18.02
N ALA A 581 -16.57 35.86 16.87
CA ALA A 581 -17.35 35.11 15.89
C ALA A 581 -16.56 33.92 15.34
N PHE A 582 -15.34 34.16 14.87
CA PHE A 582 -14.45 33.10 14.36
C PHE A 582 -14.14 32.04 15.43
N SER A 583 -13.92 32.44 16.69
CA SER A 583 -13.69 31.49 17.79
C SER A 583 -14.90 30.59 18.06
N ARG A 584 -16.13 31.08 17.89
CA ARG A 584 -17.35 30.26 18.05
C ARG A 584 -17.46 29.25 16.92
N GLU A 585 -17.27 29.71 15.68
CA GLU A 585 -17.25 28.84 14.49
C GLU A 585 -16.21 27.73 14.64
N LEU A 586 -14.98 28.10 14.99
CA LEU A 586 -13.88 27.17 15.11
C LEU A 586 -14.04 26.18 16.29
N GLU A 587 -14.59 26.62 17.42
CA GLU A 587 -14.95 25.73 18.52
C GLU A 587 -15.97 24.67 18.08
N ASP A 588 -17.01 25.08 17.34
CA ASP A 588 -18.07 24.20 16.84
C ASP A 588 -17.53 23.22 15.80
N GLU A 589 -16.84 23.73 14.77
CA GLU A 589 -16.22 22.94 13.70
C GLU A 589 -15.24 21.90 14.25
N LEU A 590 -14.36 22.27 15.18
CA LEU A 590 -13.43 21.32 15.80
C LEU A 590 -14.16 20.22 16.57
N LYS A 591 -15.24 20.54 17.28
CA LYS A 591 -16.01 19.57 18.09
C LYS A 591 -16.86 18.64 17.24
N ASN A 592 -17.59 19.20 16.27
CA ASN A 592 -18.68 18.54 15.59
C ASN A 592 -18.30 17.96 14.22
N LYS A 593 -17.32 18.54 13.53
CA LYS A 593 -16.83 18.06 12.23
C LYS A 593 -15.48 17.36 12.37
N TYR A 594 -14.43 18.11 12.71
CA TYR A 594 -13.06 17.61 12.57
C TYR A 594 -12.68 16.54 13.61
N LYS A 595 -13.16 16.63 14.86
CA LYS A 595 -12.87 15.59 15.87
C LYS A 595 -13.45 14.21 15.51
N PRO A 596 -14.73 14.08 15.09
CA PRO A 596 -15.26 12.84 14.55
C PRO A 596 -14.47 12.32 13.33
N ASP A 597 -14.13 13.20 12.39
CA ASP A 597 -13.38 12.83 11.18
C ASP A 597 -11.96 12.34 11.52
N PHE A 598 -11.28 13.05 12.42
CA PHE A 598 -9.96 12.66 12.93
C PHE A 598 -10.02 11.32 13.69
N THR A 599 -11.09 11.08 14.45
CA THR A 599 -11.32 9.78 15.11
C THR A 599 -11.45 8.66 14.08
N SER A 600 -12.18 8.90 12.99
CA SER A 600 -12.31 7.94 11.89
C SER A 600 -10.98 7.68 11.19
N MET A 601 -10.18 8.73 10.96
CA MET A 601 -8.82 8.61 10.42
C MET A 601 -7.90 7.80 11.35
N MET A 602 -8.00 7.98 12.67
CA MET A 602 -7.25 7.18 13.66
C MET A 602 -7.63 5.69 13.63
N GLU A 603 -8.92 5.36 13.49
CA GLU A 603 -9.33 3.98 13.31
C GLU A 603 -8.79 3.39 12.00
N TYR A 604 -8.77 4.18 10.92
CA TYR A 604 -8.18 3.77 9.65
C TYR A 604 -6.67 3.51 9.77
N PHE A 605 -5.92 4.39 10.44
CA PHE A 605 -4.51 4.19 10.74
C PHE A 605 -4.23 2.85 11.47
N LYS A 606 -5.10 2.45 12.41
CA LYS A 606 -4.98 1.15 13.10
C LYS A 606 -5.14 -0.02 12.13
N VAL A 607 -6.09 0.07 11.20
CA VAL A 607 -6.30 -0.94 10.15
C VAL A 607 -5.07 -1.06 9.26
N VAL A 608 -4.55 0.07 8.75
CA VAL A 608 -3.34 0.10 7.92
C VAL A 608 -2.13 -0.47 8.68
N SER A 609 -1.94 -0.08 9.94
CA SER A 609 -0.88 -0.60 10.81
C SER A 609 -0.95 -2.11 11.02
N LYS A 610 -2.16 -2.65 11.17
CA LYS A 610 -2.38 -4.09 11.28
C LYS A 610 -2.01 -4.81 9.99
N ILE A 611 -2.47 -4.31 8.84
CA ILE A 611 -2.17 -4.88 7.52
C ILE A 611 -0.65 -4.91 7.27
N LYS A 612 0.06 -3.84 7.62
CA LYS A 612 1.53 -3.79 7.56
C LYS A 612 2.19 -4.91 8.38
N THR A 613 1.72 -5.10 9.61
CA THR A 613 2.24 -6.18 10.49
C THR A 613 1.96 -7.57 9.91
N ASP A 614 0.75 -7.79 9.41
CA ASP A 614 0.33 -9.05 8.79
C ASP A 614 1.14 -9.32 7.50
N ARG A 615 1.44 -8.28 6.72
CA ARG A 615 2.35 -8.34 5.55
C ARG A 615 3.75 -8.77 5.98
N GLN A 616 4.36 -8.12 6.97
CA GLN A 616 5.71 -8.49 7.45
C GLN A 616 5.79 -9.95 7.89
N ALA A 617 4.77 -10.41 8.64
CA ALA A 617 4.67 -11.80 9.07
C ALA A 617 4.54 -12.76 7.87
N TYR A 618 3.73 -12.40 6.87
CA TYR A 618 3.59 -13.15 5.63
C TYR A 618 4.90 -13.25 4.85
N LEU A 619 5.59 -12.12 4.62
CA LEU A 619 6.89 -12.06 3.93
C LEU A 619 7.94 -12.92 4.63
N THR A 620 8.01 -12.84 5.96
CA THR A 620 8.92 -13.66 6.77
C THR A 620 8.59 -15.14 6.63
N ARG A 621 7.30 -15.50 6.71
CA ARG A 621 6.87 -16.90 6.56
C ARG A 621 7.19 -17.43 5.17
N MET A 622 6.97 -16.64 4.13
CA MET A 622 7.29 -16.97 2.75
C MET A 622 8.78 -17.24 2.54
N LEU A 623 9.64 -16.33 3.01
CA LEU A 623 11.10 -16.50 2.95
C LEU A 623 11.56 -17.79 3.63
N ASN A 624 11.06 -18.06 4.85
CA ASN A 624 11.37 -19.29 5.57
C ASN A 624 10.85 -20.54 4.84
N ASN A 625 9.63 -20.49 4.30
CA ASN A 625 9.03 -21.61 3.59
C ASN A 625 9.78 -21.95 2.30
N LYS A 626 10.16 -20.93 1.51
CA LYS A 626 10.96 -21.11 0.28
C LYS A 626 12.29 -21.77 0.61
N TYR A 627 13.01 -21.22 1.59
CA TYR A 627 14.27 -21.80 2.07
C TYR A 627 14.11 -23.25 2.56
N ASN A 628 13.14 -23.50 3.44
CA ASN A 628 12.90 -24.84 4.00
C ASN A 628 12.55 -25.86 2.91
N ARG A 629 11.75 -25.47 1.91
CA ARG A 629 11.42 -26.33 0.76
C ARG A 629 12.68 -26.70 -0.01
N SER A 630 13.46 -25.70 -0.43
CA SER A 630 14.69 -25.92 -1.21
C SER A 630 15.67 -26.82 -0.46
N ILE A 631 15.93 -26.55 0.83
CA ILE A 631 16.83 -27.38 1.64
C ILE A 631 16.33 -28.82 1.77
N ARG A 632 15.03 -29.03 1.98
CA ARG A 632 14.45 -30.39 2.06
C ARG A 632 14.60 -31.13 0.74
N VAL A 633 14.31 -30.49 -0.40
CA VAL A 633 14.48 -31.07 -1.74
C VAL A 633 15.94 -31.46 -1.95
N TYR A 634 16.89 -30.53 -1.79
CA TYR A 634 18.29 -30.81 -2.06
C TYR A 634 18.88 -31.86 -1.11
N THR A 635 18.48 -31.86 0.15
CA THR A 635 18.91 -32.89 1.12
C THR A 635 18.41 -34.27 0.69
N LEU A 636 17.15 -34.36 0.23
CA LEU A 636 16.56 -35.62 -0.21
C LEU A 636 17.24 -36.16 -1.47
N ILE A 637 17.43 -35.34 -2.50
CA ILE A 637 18.05 -35.79 -3.76
C ILE A 637 19.52 -36.20 -3.55
N VAL A 638 20.25 -35.50 -2.68
CA VAL A 638 21.62 -35.86 -2.32
C VAL A 638 21.65 -37.20 -1.58
N ALA A 639 20.73 -37.43 -0.64
CA ALA A 639 20.63 -38.71 0.06
C ALA A 639 20.30 -39.87 -0.90
N ASN A 640 19.35 -39.66 -1.82
CA ASN A 640 19.02 -40.62 -2.87
C ASN A 640 20.23 -40.93 -3.75
N ALA A 641 20.90 -39.90 -4.27
CA ALA A 641 22.07 -40.06 -5.13
C ALA A 641 23.20 -40.82 -4.43
N LYS A 642 23.46 -40.58 -3.12
CA LYS A 642 24.44 -41.36 -2.36
C LYS A 642 24.09 -42.85 -2.35
N LYS A 643 22.82 -43.17 -2.07
CA LYS A 643 22.34 -44.56 -2.03
C LYS A 643 22.42 -45.22 -3.41
N TRP A 644 21.98 -44.52 -4.45
CA TRP A 644 21.96 -45.03 -5.83
C TRP A 644 23.38 -45.23 -6.35
N LYS A 645 24.27 -44.26 -6.15
CA LYS A 645 25.69 -44.37 -6.51
C LYS A 645 26.34 -45.61 -5.88
N ALA A 646 26.13 -45.83 -4.57
CA ALA A 646 26.68 -47.00 -3.89
C ALA A 646 26.18 -48.32 -4.51
N ASN A 647 24.89 -48.38 -4.89
CA ASN A 647 24.34 -49.55 -5.58
C ASN A 647 24.98 -49.76 -6.96
N TYR A 648 25.11 -48.71 -7.77
CA TYR A 648 25.72 -48.80 -9.11
C TYR A 648 27.19 -49.21 -9.04
N VAL A 649 27.98 -48.63 -8.13
CA VAL A 649 29.38 -48.99 -7.91
C VAL A 649 29.53 -50.45 -7.46
N SER A 650 28.65 -50.94 -6.57
CA SER A 650 28.64 -52.34 -6.15
C SER A 650 28.40 -53.29 -7.34
N ARG A 651 27.42 -52.96 -8.20
CA ARG A 651 27.12 -53.74 -9.40
C ARG A 651 28.26 -53.73 -10.40
N LEU A 652 28.92 -52.58 -10.61
CA LEU A 652 30.10 -52.47 -11.47
C LEU A 652 31.24 -53.38 -11.00
N LYS A 653 31.51 -53.44 -9.69
CA LYS A 653 32.53 -54.34 -9.14
C LYS A 653 32.22 -55.81 -9.46
N VAL A 654 30.97 -56.24 -9.29
CA VAL A 654 30.54 -57.61 -9.58
C VAL A 654 30.67 -57.96 -11.06
N LEU A 655 30.34 -57.02 -11.96
CA LEU A 655 30.44 -57.23 -13.40
C LEU A 655 31.90 -57.25 -13.86
N ASN A 656 32.75 -56.37 -13.32
CA ASN A 656 34.17 -56.32 -13.66
C ASN A 656 34.96 -57.51 -13.11
N THR A 657 34.48 -58.23 -12.09
CA THR A 657 35.08 -59.49 -11.63
C THR A 657 34.66 -60.73 -12.45
N LYS A 658 33.72 -60.58 -13.39
CA LYS A 658 33.22 -61.66 -14.26
C LYS A 658 33.73 -61.58 -15.70
N ILE A 659 34.47 -60.52 -16.00
CA ILE A 659 35.26 -60.30 -17.23
C ILE A 659 36.70 -60.64 -16.86
#